data_AF-A0AAW4CDV6-F1
#
_entry.id   AF-A0AAW4CDV6-F1
#
_cell.length_a   1.000
_cell.length_b   1.000
_cell.length_c   1.000
_cell.angle_alpha   90.00
_cell.angle_beta   90.00
_cell.angle_gamma   90.00
#
_symmetry.space_group_name_H-M   'P 1'
#
loop_
_entity.id
_entity.type
_entity.pdbx_description
1 polymer ?
#
loop_
_entity_poly.entity_id
_entity_poly.type
_entity_poly.pdbx_seq_one_letter_code
_entity_poly.pdbx_strand_id
1 'polypeptide(L)'
;MSNSVNLIYLDGKTAQVQYKKKPINSGADGTIYATIDNKLALKIYHDPNKDMQRQDKLWQMLSNAPTAEGICWPVAVISDKKNNFIGYAMPLLDLSRCYTIEMLLSKRLRESLKITDSYKFRVTVAISLASKVAELHRLGHYIIDLKPANLSFDKHTGDVMVLDCDGFSIKGDKKRFKGHQYTSGYIAPEAFGGRIPPEKLGVGQDLFALTTILFQLLNNGLHPFQGVSKNGYSLPSDNQTKITEGLYPYAIKVHAKIKPSPWSIHTDFPDVLSKAFTQSLTSRVRTKANIWQKLLLEQSLKLKVCKQNSDHAYWQKACPHCQLNQKKAQVKKNIKPNIKSAVKRSAPINNSSQSSSNQTNSGVGKYIVLITIVLIVIIAANLRGCFSSVSTYSQPQATPSHIQTKPVENKGVKFEHKTVHKAKTANSLLGNVTYYKHDMVLLNKSRELVEIPFYQLTGFKSSDAFPLIKHSPFGRIFPSDSPQVSLSKIDFEMAGKKVGQLEYRSDRVYHLDDWQYDSNSEQGYVYNCKYDPNICTHVTQIGMQKKVSFKFNDFKAEKSFPDENTGVSADSYRPWRFNITENGKKIVMLSNFELVVYDIANPSKPIIKQRLPKEWDEWNVTRLLSVNNGQRLFVALAKSEQYGKNYQGFVTELLLVNNTYQVTTNFATLPDSNKMSGVDIATNLKGDVLAIGEYIQPEQNNTRFHILNTPVEVTIAHPVIKLWKKTAQGWQAVRLPNDQIVTLKQNELSPDKVVTKVPANISRSVLVANFSSDSKVMGDLRFNRQFMLSKSGDVLLSGITASKRRDYIKAKASIFKLNFLENEFLLAAELDKTYDPINQSNSPSNTAYLSYLSASLSHDGSQVALGWFVFFDVLSKSSKTRFEKQRYQLELLNVEAMKE
;
A
#
# COMPACT_ATOMS: atom_id res chain seq x y z
N MET A 1 8.30 -21.66 34.49
CA MET A 1 9.54 -20.86 34.56
C MET A 1 9.95 -20.45 33.15
N SER A 2 9.86 -19.16 32.82
CA SER A 2 10.16 -18.55 31.52
C SER A 2 11.53 -17.88 31.51
N ASN A 3 12.14 -17.72 30.34
CA ASN A 3 13.34 -16.89 30.15
C ASN A 3 12.91 -15.52 29.58
N SER A 4 13.67 -14.47 29.86
CA SER A 4 13.38 -13.10 29.41
C SER A 4 14.54 -12.52 28.61
N VAL A 5 14.24 -11.74 27.57
CA VAL A 5 15.20 -10.95 26.79
C VAL A 5 14.63 -9.56 26.51
N ASN A 6 15.51 -8.64 26.13
CA ASN A 6 15.12 -7.30 25.72
C ASN A 6 15.08 -7.24 24.19
N LEU A 7 14.01 -6.68 23.64
CA LEU A 7 13.88 -6.33 22.23
C LEU A 7 14.20 -4.85 22.06
N ILE A 8 14.98 -4.52 21.05
CA ILE A 8 15.33 -3.15 20.66
C ILE A 8 14.80 -2.92 19.25
N TYR A 9 13.84 -2.02 19.11
CA TYR A 9 13.20 -1.67 17.84
C TYR A 9 13.98 -0.57 17.10
N LEU A 10 13.66 -0.37 15.83
CA LEU A 10 14.33 0.63 14.98
C LEU A 10 14.19 2.07 15.51
N ASP A 11 13.06 2.39 16.14
CA ASP A 11 12.80 3.70 16.74
C ASP A 11 13.47 3.89 18.11
N GLY A 12 14.32 2.95 18.53
CA GLY A 12 15.01 2.96 19.82
C GLY A 12 14.15 2.48 20.99
N LYS A 13 12.85 2.20 20.77
CA LYS A 13 12.03 1.63 21.84
C LYS A 13 12.59 0.28 22.27
N THR A 14 12.48 0.02 23.56
CA THR A 14 12.85 -1.27 24.14
C THR A 14 11.63 -1.94 24.76
N ALA A 15 11.54 -3.26 24.65
CA ALA A 15 10.50 -4.04 25.29
C ALA A 15 11.09 -5.34 25.84
N GLN A 16 10.82 -5.65 27.11
CA GLN A 16 11.18 -6.94 27.66
C GLN A 16 10.11 -7.98 27.31
N VAL A 17 10.54 -9.12 26.77
CA VAL A 17 9.63 -10.22 26.40
C VAL A 17 10.06 -11.53 27.04
N GLN A 18 9.08 -12.37 27.34
CA GLN A 18 9.30 -13.73 27.81
C GLN A 18 9.10 -14.73 26.67
N TYR A 19 9.90 -15.80 26.68
CA TYR A 19 9.82 -16.87 25.68
C TYR A 19 9.79 -18.27 26.29
N LYS A 20 9.24 -19.21 25.51
CA LYS A 20 9.08 -20.61 25.91
C LYS A 20 10.44 -21.29 26.05
N LYS A 21 10.63 -22.10 27.10
CA LYS A 21 11.87 -22.87 27.29
C LYS A 21 12.13 -23.89 26.17
N LYS A 22 11.08 -24.48 25.61
CA LYS A 22 11.19 -25.45 24.52
C LYS A 22 11.39 -24.69 23.19
N PRO A 23 12.48 -24.96 22.45
CA PRO A 23 12.68 -24.34 21.15
C PRO A 23 11.68 -24.86 20.12
N ILE A 24 11.34 -24.01 19.15
CA ILE A 24 10.58 -24.39 17.95
C ILE A 24 11.48 -25.23 17.03
N ASN A 25 12.71 -24.75 16.83
CA ASN A 25 13.71 -25.37 15.98
C ASN A 25 15.10 -24.93 16.45
N SER A 26 16.11 -25.76 16.20
CA SER A 26 17.51 -25.41 16.44
C SER A 26 18.32 -25.74 15.18
N GLY A 27 18.96 -24.73 14.63
CA GLY A 27 19.79 -24.83 13.43
C GLY A 27 21.27 -24.66 13.75
N ALA A 28 22.09 -24.60 12.69
CA ALA A 28 23.54 -24.48 12.81
C ALA A 28 24.01 -23.14 13.40
N ASP A 29 23.31 -22.04 13.10
CA ASP A 29 23.72 -20.69 13.53
C ASP A 29 22.95 -20.16 14.75
N GLY A 30 21.85 -20.79 15.14
CA GLY A 30 21.05 -20.35 16.28
C GLY A 30 19.82 -21.21 16.55
N THR A 31 19.18 -20.90 17.68
CA THR A 31 17.97 -21.56 18.15
C THR A 31 16.78 -20.62 18.08
N ILE A 32 15.64 -21.13 17.61
CA ILE A 32 14.41 -20.36 17.45
C ILE A 32 13.43 -20.71 18.57
N TYR A 33 12.95 -19.70 19.28
CA TYR A 33 11.96 -19.82 20.36
C TYR A 33 10.70 -19.02 20.05
N ALA A 34 9.54 -19.47 20.54
CA ALA A 34 8.32 -18.66 20.52
C ALA A 34 8.22 -17.80 21.78
N THR A 35 7.77 -16.56 21.64
CA THR A 35 7.31 -15.76 22.78
C THR A 35 6.10 -16.42 23.44
N ILE A 36 5.87 -16.12 24.73
CA ILE A 36 4.76 -16.72 25.49
C ILE A 36 3.40 -16.38 24.87
N ASP A 37 3.25 -15.16 24.34
CA ASP A 37 2.04 -14.67 23.67
C ASP A 37 1.86 -15.21 22.23
N ASN A 38 2.81 -16.02 21.74
CA ASN A 38 2.83 -16.58 20.38
C ASN A 38 2.74 -15.53 19.26
N LYS A 39 3.25 -14.31 19.47
CA LYS A 39 3.30 -13.28 18.42
C LYS A 39 4.63 -13.28 17.66
N LEU A 40 5.73 -13.58 18.34
CA LEU A 40 7.08 -13.47 17.79
C LEU A 40 7.85 -14.79 17.90
N ALA A 41 8.70 -15.01 16.91
CA ALA A 41 9.79 -15.97 16.95
C ALA A 41 11.09 -15.23 17.27
N LEU A 42 11.88 -15.76 18.20
CA LEU A 42 13.17 -15.22 18.60
C LEU A 42 14.26 -16.15 18.07
N LYS A 43 15.10 -15.68 17.14
CA LYS A 43 16.31 -16.40 16.72
C LYS A 43 17.46 -15.90 17.60
N ILE A 44 17.90 -16.75 18.52
CA ILE A 44 19.04 -16.50 19.41
C ILE A 44 20.24 -17.24 18.83
N TYR A 45 21.32 -16.52 18.54
CA TYR A 45 22.51 -17.13 17.95
C TYR A 45 23.29 -17.94 18.98
N HIS A 46 23.88 -19.05 18.55
CA HIS A 46 24.75 -19.86 19.41
C HIS A 46 26.05 -19.11 19.76
N ASP A 47 26.60 -18.41 18.78
CA ASP A 47 27.73 -17.49 18.94
C ASP A 47 27.40 -16.16 18.22
N PRO A 48 26.89 -15.15 18.95
CA PRO A 48 26.58 -13.83 18.40
C PRO A 48 27.81 -13.07 17.88
N ASN A 49 29.02 -13.40 18.36
CA ASN A 49 30.25 -12.69 18.06
C ASN A 49 31.02 -13.27 16.86
N LYS A 50 30.62 -14.45 16.38
CA LYS A 50 31.20 -15.12 15.20
C LYS A 50 31.25 -14.24 13.94
N ASP A 51 30.29 -13.31 13.79
CA ASP A 51 30.25 -12.34 12.70
C ASP A 51 29.99 -10.94 13.25
N MET A 52 31.05 -10.13 13.32
CA MET A 52 31.00 -8.76 13.82
C MET A 52 30.09 -7.83 13.00
N GLN A 53 29.74 -8.19 11.75
CA GLN A 53 28.82 -7.40 10.91
C GLN A 53 27.35 -7.77 11.11
N ARG A 54 27.05 -8.83 11.87
CA ARG A 54 25.69 -9.39 11.99
C ARG A 54 24.71 -8.42 12.62
N GLN A 55 25.12 -7.71 13.68
CA GLN A 55 24.28 -6.70 14.33
C GLN A 55 24.03 -5.51 13.40
N ASP A 56 25.08 -4.98 12.74
CA ASP A 56 24.99 -3.90 11.75
C ASP A 56 24.06 -4.30 10.58
N LYS A 57 24.20 -5.53 10.07
CA LYS A 57 23.32 -6.10 9.04
C LYS A 57 21.86 -6.12 9.49
N LEU A 58 21.57 -6.56 10.71
CA LEU A 58 20.20 -6.61 11.24
C LEU A 58 19.60 -5.21 11.39
N TRP A 59 20.36 -4.22 11.85
CA TRP A 59 19.90 -2.83 11.87
C TRP A 59 19.60 -2.31 10.46
N GLN A 60 20.45 -2.63 9.50
CA GLN A 60 20.24 -2.26 8.10
C GLN A 60 19.03 -2.98 7.48
N MET A 61 18.75 -4.21 7.90
CA MET A 61 17.52 -4.91 7.56
C MET A 61 16.29 -4.21 8.16
N LEU A 62 16.33 -3.80 9.44
CA LEU A 62 15.22 -3.08 10.07
C LEU A 62 14.89 -1.77 9.34
N SER A 63 15.91 -0.99 8.98
CA SER A 63 15.75 0.28 8.24
C SER A 63 15.26 0.09 6.80
N ASN A 64 15.55 -1.06 6.18
CA ASN A 64 15.24 -1.37 4.78
C ASN A 64 14.23 -2.54 4.66
N ALA A 65 13.21 -2.58 5.52
CA ALA A 65 12.28 -3.69 5.58
C ALA A 65 11.33 -3.77 4.35
N PRO A 66 11.01 -4.98 3.84
CA PRO A 66 10.01 -5.16 2.82
C PRO A 66 8.60 -4.89 3.35
N THR A 67 7.73 -4.38 2.48
CA THR A 67 6.33 -4.04 2.86
C THR A 67 5.35 -5.19 2.66
N ALA A 68 5.79 -6.26 1.98
CA ALA A 68 4.96 -7.44 1.77
C ALA A 68 4.95 -8.32 3.03
N GLU A 69 3.74 -8.69 3.48
CA GLU A 69 3.55 -9.71 4.50
C GLU A 69 4.10 -11.07 4.04
N GLY A 70 4.32 -12.02 4.96
CA GLY A 70 4.87 -13.33 4.60
C GLY A 70 6.36 -13.28 4.21
N ILE A 71 7.11 -12.30 4.69
CA ILE A 71 8.57 -12.36 4.73
C ILE A 71 8.93 -12.32 6.20
N CYS A 72 9.57 -13.35 6.72
CA CYS A 72 9.97 -13.47 8.14
C CYS A 72 11.16 -12.55 8.43
N TRP A 73 10.98 -11.28 8.13
CA TRP A 73 11.97 -10.23 8.27
C TRP A 73 12.15 -9.87 9.75
N PRO A 74 13.37 -9.49 10.18
CA PRO A 74 13.59 -8.96 11.52
C PRO A 74 12.67 -7.78 11.83
N VAL A 75 12.13 -7.73 13.04
CA VAL A 75 11.33 -6.59 13.56
C VAL A 75 11.98 -5.90 14.76
N ALA A 76 12.89 -6.59 15.45
CA ALA A 76 13.70 -6.03 16.53
C ALA A 76 15.02 -6.81 16.68
N VAL A 77 16.04 -6.15 17.21
CA VAL A 77 17.27 -6.78 17.69
C VAL A 77 17.05 -7.30 19.11
N ILE A 78 17.62 -8.46 19.47
CA ILE A 78 17.54 -9.03 20.82
C ILE A 78 18.84 -8.71 21.56
N SER A 79 18.70 -8.21 22.79
CA SER A 79 19.79 -8.13 23.76
C SER A 79 19.54 -8.97 25.02
N ASP A 80 20.63 -9.41 25.64
CA ASP A 80 20.59 -10.06 26.96
C ASP A 80 20.33 -9.03 28.09
N LYS A 81 20.29 -9.50 29.34
CA LYS A 81 20.09 -8.63 30.51
C LYS A 81 21.22 -7.63 30.76
N LYS A 82 22.39 -7.83 30.15
CA LYS A 82 23.56 -6.95 30.21
C LYS A 82 23.65 -6.04 28.98
N ASN A 83 22.58 -5.98 28.16
CA ASN A 83 22.49 -5.23 26.92
C ASN A 83 23.45 -5.68 25.80
N ASN A 84 23.99 -6.90 25.88
CA ASN A 84 24.78 -7.47 24.78
C ASN A 84 23.87 -8.00 23.68
N PHE A 85 24.25 -7.79 22.42
CA PHE A 85 23.56 -8.36 21.26
C PHE A 85 23.61 -9.89 21.27
N ILE A 86 22.45 -10.54 21.08
CA ILE A 86 22.37 -12.01 21.06
C ILE A 86 21.51 -12.59 19.92
N GLY A 87 20.75 -11.77 19.18
CA GLY A 87 19.81 -12.28 18.21
C GLY A 87 18.87 -11.25 17.59
N TYR A 88 17.78 -11.72 16.99
CA TYR A 88 16.70 -10.87 16.49
C TYR A 88 15.33 -11.55 16.65
N ALA A 89 14.29 -10.72 16.74
CA ALA A 89 12.90 -11.15 16.72
C ALA A 89 12.30 -11.00 15.32
N MET A 90 11.39 -11.88 14.96
CA MET A 90 10.65 -11.89 13.70
C MET A 90 9.20 -12.37 13.94
N PRO A 91 8.27 -12.16 13.00
CA PRO A 91 6.89 -12.65 13.15
C PRO A 91 6.85 -14.17 13.31
N LEU A 92 6.04 -14.66 14.24
CA LEU A 92 5.82 -16.10 14.41
C LEU A 92 4.87 -16.62 13.33
N LEU A 93 5.26 -17.70 12.66
CA LEU A 93 4.40 -18.40 11.72
C LEU A 93 3.40 -19.30 12.43
N ASP A 94 2.18 -19.36 11.91
CA ASP A 94 1.19 -20.34 12.34
C ASP A 94 1.56 -21.72 11.78
N LEU A 95 2.31 -22.48 12.58
CA LEU A 95 2.82 -23.81 12.22
C LEU A 95 1.71 -24.86 12.05
N SER A 96 0.47 -24.57 12.44
CA SER A 96 -0.66 -25.49 12.25
C SER A 96 -1.15 -25.55 10.80
N ARG A 97 -0.85 -24.51 10.01
CA ARG A 97 -1.30 -24.33 8.63
C ARG A 97 -0.17 -24.12 7.61
N CYS A 98 1.02 -23.77 8.07
CA CYS A 98 2.17 -23.50 7.20
C CYS A 98 3.01 -24.76 6.98
N TYR A 99 3.31 -25.09 5.71
CA TYR A 99 4.18 -26.21 5.32
C TYR A 99 5.24 -25.74 4.35
N THR A 100 6.39 -26.41 4.25
CA THR A 100 7.44 -26.02 3.30
C THR A 100 7.05 -26.36 1.87
N ILE A 101 7.53 -25.57 0.89
CA ILE A 101 7.32 -25.87 -0.54
C ILE A 101 7.91 -27.24 -0.89
N GLU A 102 8.97 -27.67 -0.22
CA GLU A 102 9.51 -29.03 -0.38
C GLU A 102 8.43 -30.12 -0.15
N MET A 103 7.60 -29.97 0.88
CA MET A 103 6.47 -30.87 1.14
C MET A 103 5.42 -30.77 0.03
N LEU A 104 5.17 -29.57 -0.51
CA LEU A 104 4.25 -29.36 -1.63
C LEU A 104 4.75 -29.99 -2.93
N LEU A 105 6.05 -30.08 -3.17
CA LEU A 105 6.60 -30.69 -4.38
C LEU A 105 6.41 -32.22 -4.38
N SER A 106 6.34 -32.86 -3.21
CA SER A 106 6.17 -34.31 -3.08
C SER A 106 4.70 -34.72 -2.99
N LYS A 107 4.22 -35.50 -3.96
CA LYS A 107 2.84 -36.02 -3.94
C LYS A 107 2.53 -36.85 -2.69
N ARG A 108 3.47 -37.71 -2.27
CA ARG A 108 3.33 -38.54 -1.06
C ARG A 108 3.18 -37.67 0.20
N LEU A 109 3.96 -36.60 0.30
CA LEU A 109 3.88 -35.71 1.46
C LEU A 109 2.59 -34.90 1.45
N ARG A 110 2.15 -34.41 0.28
CA ARG A 110 0.84 -33.75 0.14
C ARG A 110 -0.29 -34.63 0.68
N GLU A 111 -0.33 -35.90 0.27
CA GLU A 111 -1.31 -36.88 0.76
C GLU A 111 -1.22 -37.08 2.28
N SER A 112 -0.03 -37.35 2.83
CA SER A 112 0.14 -37.62 4.27
C SER A 112 -0.16 -36.43 5.17
N LEU A 113 0.08 -35.21 4.69
CA LEU A 113 -0.12 -33.96 5.43
C LEU A 113 -1.47 -33.31 5.13
N LYS A 114 -2.32 -33.96 4.34
CA LYS A 114 -3.63 -33.46 3.91
C LYS A 114 -3.56 -32.09 3.21
N ILE A 115 -2.51 -31.88 2.42
CA ILE A 115 -2.37 -30.73 1.51
C ILE A 115 -3.07 -31.08 0.20
N THR A 116 -3.81 -30.15 -0.39
CA THR A 116 -4.54 -30.37 -1.65
C THR A 116 -3.60 -30.82 -2.79
N ASP A 117 -4.06 -31.76 -3.63
CA ASP A 117 -3.37 -32.14 -4.87
C ASP A 117 -3.72 -31.21 -6.05
N SER A 118 -4.51 -30.16 -5.80
CA SER A 118 -4.97 -29.20 -6.81
C SER A 118 -3.81 -28.54 -7.56
N TYR A 119 -3.86 -28.64 -8.90
CA TYR A 119 -2.91 -27.97 -9.77
C TYR A 119 -3.03 -26.45 -9.69
N LYS A 120 -4.27 -25.93 -9.64
CA LYS A 120 -4.55 -24.50 -9.47
C LYS A 120 -3.91 -23.95 -8.20
N PHE A 121 -4.00 -24.70 -7.10
CA PHE A 121 -3.36 -24.32 -5.84
C PHE A 121 -1.84 -24.19 -5.97
N ARG A 122 -1.18 -25.13 -6.67
CA ARG A 122 0.27 -25.02 -6.96
C ARG A 122 0.60 -23.80 -7.81
N VAL A 123 -0.26 -23.42 -8.76
CA VAL A 123 -0.10 -22.17 -9.53
C VAL A 123 -0.24 -20.94 -8.64
N THR A 124 -1.20 -20.92 -7.69
CA THR A 124 -1.34 -19.84 -6.70
C THR A 124 -0.08 -19.69 -5.86
N VAL A 125 0.48 -20.79 -5.35
CA VAL A 125 1.75 -20.78 -4.59
C VAL A 125 2.89 -20.23 -5.46
N ALA A 126 2.96 -20.61 -6.74
CA ALA A 126 3.96 -20.12 -7.67
C ALA A 126 3.84 -18.59 -7.90
N ILE A 127 2.62 -18.06 -8.04
CA ILE A 127 2.35 -16.61 -8.16
C ILE A 127 2.80 -15.89 -6.89
N SER A 128 2.42 -16.40 -5.71
CA SER A 128 2.81 -15.80 -4.45
C SER A 128 4.33 -15.79 -4.26
N LEU A 129 5.01 -16.90 -4.56
CA LEU A 129 6.48 -16.97 -4.50
C LEU A 129 7.13 -15.91 -5.39
N ALA A 130 6.73 -15.84 -6.65
CA ALA A 130 7.25 -14.84 -7.59
C ALA A 130 7.03 -13.41 -7.08
N SER A 131 5.88 -13.14 -6.43
CA SER A 131 5.60 -11.86 -5.78
C SER A 131 6.56 -11.52 -4.64
N LYS A 132 6.90 -12.49 -3.77
CA LYS A 132 7.81 -12.23 -2.64
C LYS A 132 9.23 -11.95 -3.11
N VAL A 133 9.71 -12.73 -4.09
CA VAL A 133 11.03 -12.50 -4.69
C VAL A 133 11.08 -11.17 -5.42
N ALA A 134 10.01 -10.80 -6.14
CA ALA A 134 9.91 -9.50 -6.80
C ALA A 134 10.03 -8.33 -5.80
N GLU A 135 9.37 -8.41 -4.65
CA GLU A 135 9.47 -7.38 -3.60
C GLU A 135 10.90 -7.24 -3.04
N LEU A 136 11.59 -8.36 -2.78
CA LEU A 136 12.96 -8.33 -2.30
C LEU A 136 13.93 -7.74 -3.35
N HIS A 137 13.79 -8.16 -4.61
CA HIS A 137 14.62 -7.66 -5.71
C HIS A 137 14.42 -6.17 -5.97
N ARG A 138 13.19 -5.68 -5.81
CA ARG A 138 12.80 -4.27 -5.93
C ARG A 138 13.56 -3.38 -4.94
N LEU A 139 13.74 -3.86 -3.71
CA LEU A 139 14.53 -3.20 -2.67
C LEU A 139 16.05 -3.42 -2.83
N GLY A 140 16.46 -4.26 -3.77
CA GLY A 140 17.86 -4.61 -4.01
C GLY A 140 18.42 -5.64 -3.03
N HIS A 141 17.55 -6.35 -2.29
CA HIS A 141 17.90 -7.51 -1.49
C HIS A 141 17.89 -8.77 -2.35
N TYR A 142 18.86 -9.65 -2.14
CA TYR A 142 18.97 -10.92 -2.86
C TYR A 142 19.01 -12.07 -1.86
N ILE A 143 18.25 -13.13 -2.13
CA ILE A 143 18.09 -14.27 -1.23
C ILE A 143 19.35 -15.13 -1.24
N ILE A 144 19.98 -15.29 -2.42
CA ILE A 144 21.16 -16.10 -2.75
C ILE A 144 20.93 -17.61 -2.56
N ASP A 145 20.45 -18.04 -1.39
CA ASP A 145 20.11 -19.42 -1.04
C ASP A 145 18.60 -19.72 -1.19
N LEU A 146 18.01 -19.32 -2.32
CA LEU A 146 16.60 -19.56 -2.59
C LEU A 146 16.35 -21.05 -2.86
N LYS A 147 15.66 -21.73 -1.94
CA LYS A 147 15.35 -23.17 -2.03
C LYS A 147 14.00 -23.51 -1.39
N PRO A 148 13.33 -24.61 -1.79
CA PRO A 148 12.02 -25.01 -1.25
C PRO A 148 11.96 -25.19 0.28
N ALA A 149 13.07 -25.53 0.93
CA ALA A 149 13.13 -25.70 2.39
C ALA A 149 13.02 -24.38 3.16
N ASN A 150 13.45 -23.25 2.56
CA ASN A 150 13.39 -21.91 3.17
C ASN A 150 12.12 -21.14 2.74
N LEU A 151 11.16 -21.84 2.14
CA LEU A 151 9.91 -21.27 1.66
C LEU A 151 8.76 -22.08 2.24
N SER A 152 7.91 -21.44 3.03
CA SER A 152 6.66 -22.03 3.50
C SER A 152 5.48 -21.50 2.72
N PHE A 153 4.35 -22.19 2.79
CA PHE A 153 3.08 -21.72 2.26
C PHE A 153 1.94 -22.06 3.21
N ASP A 154 0.91 -21.22 3.22
CA ASP A 154 -0.36 -21.49 3.87
C ASP A 154 -1.15 -22.55 3.08
N LYS A 155 -1.51 -23.68 3.71
CA LYS A 155 -2.22 -24.76 3.01
C LYS A 155 -3.61 -24.40 2.50
N HIS A 156 -4.22 -23.32 2.99
CA HIS A 156 -5.55 -22.87 2.62
C HIS A 156 -5.52 -21.76 1.57
N THR A 157 -4.66 -20.75 1.77
CA THR A 157 -4.60 -19.59 0.86
C THR A 157 -3.58 -19.75 -0.26
N GLY A 158 -2.53 -20.54 -0.05
CA GLY A 158 -1.38 -20.64 -0.96
C GLY A 158 -0.42 -19.46 -0.85
N ASP A 159 -0.60 -18.57 0.12
CA ASP A 159 0.33 -17.47 0.38
C ASP A 159 1.68 -18.03 0.85
N VAL A 160 2.75 -17.52 0.25
CA VAL A 160 4.12 -17.97 0.52
C VAL A 160 4.75 -17.11 1.60
N MET A 161 5.38 -17.79 2.57
CA MET A 161 6.22 -17.20 3.59
C MET A 161 7.69 -17.48 3.33
N VAL A 162 8.50 -16.43 3.24
CA VAL A 162 9.95 -16.52 3.05
C VAL A 162 10.62 -16.58 4.42
N LEU A 163 11.41 -17.64 4.65
CA LEU A 163 12.11 -17.89 5.91
C LEU A 163 13.59 -17.51 5.82
N ASP A 164 14.27 -17.53 6.97
CA ASP A 164 15.73 -17.42 7.09
C ASP A 164 16.32 -16.18 6.39
N CYS A 165 15.67 -15.03 6.63
CA CYS A 165 15.96 -13.77 5.94
C CYS A 165 17.31 -13.14 6.32
N ASP A 166 17.89 -13.50 7.45
CA ASP A 166 19.19 -13.01 7.92
C ASP A 166 20.36 -13.55 7.08
N GLY A 167 20.16 -14.62 6.30
CA GLY A 167 21.13 -15.15 5.34
C GLY A 167 21.26 -14.35 4.03
N PHE A 168 20.37 -13.40 3.77
CA PHE A 168 20.26 -12.72 2.47
C PHE A 168 21.41 -11.74 2.23
N SER A 169 21.66 -11.40 0.96
CA SER A 169 22.43 -10.21 0.62
C SER A 169 21.57 -8.96 0.75
N ILE A 170 21.94 -8.09 1.70
CA ILE A 170 21.18 -6.90 2.05
C ILE A 170 21.84 -5.66 1.44
N LYS A 171 21.06 -4.87 0.69
CA LYS A 171 21.45 -3.50 0.32
C LYS A 171 21.24 -2.62 1.55
N GLY A 172 22.31 -2.29 2.27
CA GLY A 172 22.29 -1.25 3.29
C GLY A 172 22.54 0.13 2.68
N ASP A 173 22.48 1.16 3.53
CA ASP A 173 22.53 2.56 3.11
C ASP A 173 23.92 2.95 2.56
N LYS A 174 24.98 2.42 3.19
CA LYS A 174 26.39 2.72 2.85
C LYS A 174 27.11 1.58 2.15
N LYS A 175 26.69 0.32 2.40
CA LYS A 175 27.36 -0.88 1.88
C LYS A 175 26.38 -2.02 1.68
N ARG A 176 26.80 -3.02 0.89
CA ARG A 176 26.09 -4.29 0.73
C ARG A 176 26.61 -5.31 1.73
N PHE A 177 25.69 -5.93 2.46
CA PHE A 177 25.96 -7.14 3.25
C PHE A 177 25.77 -8.35 2.36
N LYS A 178 26.68 -9.31 2.45
CA LYS A 178 26.75 -10.45 1.53
C LYS A 178 25.90 -11.61 2.04
N GLY A 179 25.45 -12.44 1.10
CA GLY A 179 24.94 -13.78 1.43
C GLY A 179 26.13 -14.75 1.44
N HIS A 180 26.10 -15.71 2.37
CA HIS A 180 27.23 -16.62 2.62
C HIS A 180 26.93 -18.07 2.27
N GLN A 181 25.70 -18.36 1.84
CA GLN A 181 25.23 -19.71 1.60
C GLN A 181 24.49 -19.80 0.28
N TYR A 182 24.50 -21.00 -0.29
CA TYR A 182 23.72 -21.43 -1.43
C TYR A 182 23.58 -22.97 -1.38
N THR A 183 22.60 -23.54 -2.07
CA THR A 183 22.32 -24.97 -2.00
C THR A 183 22.42 -25.62 -3.36
N SER A 184 23.17 -26.73 -3.43
CA SER A 184 23.32 -27.57 -4.62
C SER A 184 21.95 -27.95 -5.22
N GLY A 185 21.86 -27.94 -6.54
CA GLY A 185 20.60 -28.11 -7.29
C GLY A 185 19.88 -26.78 -7.56
N TYR A 186 20.25 -25.69 -6.88
CA TYR A 186 19.68 -24.35 -7.11
C TYR A 186 20.74 -23.31 -7.45
N ILE A 187 22.01 -23.72 -7.60
CA ILE A 187 23.12 -22.83 -7.97
C ILE A 187 23.12 -22.64 -9.49
N ALA A 188 23.13 -21.39 -9.94
CA ALA A 188 23.19 -21.05 -11.36
C ALA A 188 24.44 -21.66 -12.04
N PRO A 189 24.34 -22.10 -13.30
CA PRO A 189 25.42 -22.83 -13.97
C PRO A 189 26.72 -22.03 -14.04
N GLU A 190 26.64 -20.71 -14.25
CA GLU A 190 27.81 -19.83 -14.25
C GLU A 190 28.46 -19.69 -12.87
N ALA A 191 27.69 -19.81 -11.79
CA ALA A 191 28.20 -19.69 -10.44
C ALA A 191 28.94 -20.96 -10.03
N PHE A 192 28.35 -22.14 -10.28
CA PHE A 192 28.99 -23.41 -9.94
C PHE A 192 30.18 -23.72 -10.87
N GLY A 193 29.99 -23.60 -12.19
CA GLY A 193 31.05 -23.85 -13.17
C GLY A 193 32.23 -22.87 -13.08
N GLY A 194 31.94 -21.61 -12.71
CA GLY A 194 32.96 -20.58 -12.46
C GLY A 194 33.53 -20.59 -11.03
N ARG A 195 33.09 -21.50 -10.16
CA ARG A 195 33.44 -21.54 -8.72
C ARG A 195 33.27 -20.18 -8.03
N ILE A 196 32.20 -19.46 -8.39
CA ILE A 196 31.90 -18.14 -7.85
C ILE A 196 31.26 -18.32 -6.46
N PRO A 197 31.87 -17.76 -5.41
CA PRO A 197 31.35 -17.91 -4.05
C PRO A 197 30.06 -17.09 -3.86
N PRO A 198 29.16 -17.49 -2.93
CA PRO A 198 27.85 -16.85 -2.74
C PRO A 198 27.93 -15.34 -2.46
N GLU A 199 29.03 -14.88 -1.88
CA GLU A 199 29.32 -13.48 -1.58
C GLU A 199 29.37 -12.55 -2.79
N LYS A 200 29.63 -13.11 -3.97
CA LYS A 200 29.73 -12.38 -5.25
C LYS A 200 28.47 -12.53 -6.09
N LEU A 201 27.50 -13.31 -5.63
CA LEU A 201 26.25 -13.54 -6.34
C LEU A 201 25.24 -12.43 -6.06
N GLY A 202 24.21 -12.37 -6.91
CA GLY A 202 23.15 -11.37 -6.81
C GLY A 202 21.90 -11.84 -7.54
N VAL A 203 21.15 -10.90 -8.11
CA VAL A 203 19.85 -11.16 -8.76
C VAL A 203 19.86 -12.34 -9.75
N GLY A 204 20.93 -12.54 -10.52
CA GLY A 204 21.03 -13.63 -11.48
C GLY A 204 20.93 -15.03 -10.87
N GLN A 205 21.49 -15.21 -9.65
CA GLN A 205 21.42 -16.45 -8.87
C GLN A 205 19.99 -16.70 -8.40
N ASP A 206 19.33 -15.69 -7.83
CA ASP A 206 17.94 -15.79 -7.37
C ASP A 206 16.98 -16.10 -8.52
N LEU A 207 17.15 -15.47 -9.68
CA LEU A 207 16.27 -15.70 -10.83
C LEU A 207 16.40 -17.12 -11.38
N PHE A 208 17.60 -17.72 -11.32
CA PHE A 208 17.79 -19.11 -11.69
C PHE A 208 17.06 -20.03 -10.69
N ALA A 209 17.34 -19.86 -9.40
CA ALA A 209 16.73 -20.66 -8.34
C ALA A 209 15.19 -20.54 -8.33
N LEU A 210 14.65 -19.32 -8.49
CA LEU A 210 13.23 -19.07 -8.61
C LEU A 210 12.64 -19.85 -9.77
N THR A 211 13.24 -19.74 -10.96
CA THR A 211 12.77 -20.45 -12.16
C THR A 211 12.75 -21.96 -11.93
N THR A 212 13.76 -22.52 -11.28
CA THR A 212 13.84 -23.95 -10.93
C THR A 212 12.66 -24.37 -10.05
N ILE A 213 12.35 -23.61 -9.01
CA ILE A 213 11.24 -23.90 -8.09
C ILE A 213 9.88 -23.75 -8.77
N LEU A 214 9.69 -22.69 -9.58
CA LEU A 214 8.47 -22.50 -10.36
C LEU A 214 8.24 -23.66 -11.33
N PHE A 215 9.30 -24.14 -11.99
CA PHE A 215 9.20 -25.32 -12.86
C PHE A 215 8.78 -26.56 -12.07
N GLN A 216 9.37 -26.81 -10.90
CA GLN A 216 8.98 -27.94 -10.05
C GLN A 216 7.52 -27.85 -9.60
N LEU A 217 7.04 -26.67 -9.18
CA LEU A 217 5.64 -26.46 -8.78
C LEU A 217 4.67 -26.78 -9.94
N LEU A 218 5.00 -26.32 -11.15
CA LEU A 218 4.16 -26.51 -12.33
C LEU A 218 4.34 -27.89 -13.01
N ASN A 219 5.39 -28.64 -12.70
CA ASN A 219 5.71 -29.91 -13.35
C ASN A 219 5.75 -31.10 -12.38
N ASN A 220 4.81 -31.12 -11.42
CA ASN A 220 4.61 -32.22 -10.47
C ASN A 220 5.84 -32.58 -9.62
N GLY A 221 6.62 -31.57 -9.22
CA GLY A 221 7.81 -31.73 -8.38
C GLY A 221 9.09 -32.11 -9.13
N LEU A 222 9.02 -32.35 -10.45
CA LEU A 222 10.19 -32.70 -11.25
C LEU A 222 11.16 -31.54 -11.36
N HIS A 223 12.43 -31.80 -11.04
CA HIS A 223 13.49 -30.83 -11.22
C HIS A 223 13.72 -30.57 -12.73
N PRO A 224 13.96 -29.33 -13.18
CA PRO A 224 14.12 -29.00 -14.60
C PRO A 224 15.24 -29.75 -15.30
N PHE A 225 16.24 -30.24 -14.58
CA PHE A 225 17.37 -31.00 -15.14
C PHE A 225 17.23 -32.52 -14.95
N GLN A 226 16.08 -33.01 -14.47
CA GLN A 226 15.77 -34.44 -14.44
C GLN A 226 15.16 -34.89 -15.76
N GLY A 227 15.62 -36.01 -16.30
CA GLY A 227 15.16 -36.58 -17.57
C GLY A 227 15.70 -37.99 -17.77
N VAL A 228 15.53 -38.52 -18.98
CA VAL A 228 15.98 -39.86 -19.35
C VAL A 228 17.14 -39.75 -20.34
N SER A 229 18.14 -40.62 -20.20
CA SER A 229 19.28 -40.67 -21.13
C SER A 229 18.81 -40.88 -22.58
N LYS A 230 19.51 -40.23 -23.52
CA LYS A 230 19.36 -40.44 -24.96
C LYS A 230 20.63 -41.05 -25.51
N ASN A 231 20.49 -42.04 -26.41
CA ASN A 231 21.59 -42.65 -27.17
C ASN A 231 22.74 -43.18 -26.28
N GLY A 232 22.42 -43.78 -25.12
CA GLY A 232 23.43 -44.41 -24.25
C GLY A 232 24.31 -43.44 -23.44
N TYR A 233 24.04 -42.13 -23.45
CA TYR A 233 24.80 -41.16 -22.65
C TYR A 233 24.61 -41.40 -21.15
N SER A 234 25.71 -41.59 -20.40
CA SER A 234 25.63 -41.70 -18.94
C SER A 234 25.33 -40.33 -18.33
N LEU A 235 24.14 -40.17 -17.73
CA LEU A 235 23.76 -38.92 -17.08
C LEU A 235 24.42 -38.81 -15.71
N PRO A 236 24.86 -37.60 -15.28
CA PRO A 236 25.29 -37.38 -13.90
C PRO A 236 24.23 -37.80 -12.88
N SER A 237 24.64 -38.19 -11.68
CA SER A 237 23.71 -38.63 -10.63
C SER A 237 23.01 -37.46 -9.93
N ASP A 238 23.72 -36.36 -9.69
CA ASP A 238 23.22 -35.18 -9.01
C ASP A 238 22.67 -34.11 -9.99
N ASN A 239 21.80 -33.23 -9.49
CA ASN A 239 21.18 -32.19 -10.31
C ASN A 239 22.11 -31.02 -10.61
N GLN A 240 23.10 -30.72 -9.75
CA GLN A 240 23.98 -29.56 -9.92
C GLN A 240 24.97 -29.76 -11.06
N THR A 241 25.50 -30.97 -11.21
CA THR A 241 26.33 -31.34 -12.37
C THR A 241 25.52 -31.22 -13.66
N LYS A 242 24.27 -31.69 -13.69
CA LYS A 242 23.38 -31.54 -14.86
C LYS A 242 23.07 -30.09 -15.21
N ILE A 243 22.89 -29.23 -14.21
CA ILE A 243 22.75 -27.78 -14.41
C ILE A 243 23.99 -27.22 -15.09
N THR A 244 25.16 -27.57 -14.57
CA THR A 244 26.46 -27.06 -15.06
C THR A 244 26.76 -27.51 -16.48
N GLU A 245 26.38 -28.75 -16.84
CA GLU A 245 26.47 -29.29 -18.20
C GLU A 245 25.36 -28.77 -19.15
N GLY A 246 24.42 -27.97 -18.66
CA GLY A 246 23.33 -27.42 -19.48
C GLY A 246 22.30 -28.45 -19.95
N LEU A 247 22.16 -29.58 -19.24
CA LEU A 247 21.30 -30.71 -19.61
C LEU A 247 19.82 -30.44 -19.34
N TYR A 248 19.24 -29.41 -19.95
CA TYR A 248 17.82 -29.08 -19.83
C TYR A 248 16.99 -29.78 -20.93
N PRO A 249 16.21 -30.83 -20.61
CA PRO A 249 15.53 -31.64 -21.62
C PRO A 249 14.19 -31.05 -22.09
N TYR A 250 13.65 -30.05 -21.38
CA TYR A 250 12.31 -29.51 -21.60
C TYR A 250 12.29 -28.23 -22.46
N ALA A 251 13.43 -27.90 -23.07
CA ALA A 251 13.52 -26.79 -24.01
C ALA A 251 12.65 -27.03 -25.25
N ILE A 252 12.25 -25.95 -25.91
CA ILE A 252 11.52 -26.00 -27.20
C ILE A 252 12.33 -26.81 -28.24
N LYS A 253 13.66 -26.69 -28.23
CA LYS A 253 14.56 -27.53 -29.01
C LYS A 253 15.02 -28.72 -28.18
N VAL A 254 14.78 -29.93 -28.68
CA VAL A 254 15.14 -31.18 -28.00
C VAL A 254 16.65 -31.27 -27.78
N HIS A 255 17.05 -31.58 -26.55
CA HIS A 255 18.46 -31.75 -26.21
C HIS A 255 19.04 -33.05 -26.79
N ALA A 256 20.31 -33.02 -27.23
CA ALA A 256 20.95 -34.16 -27.89
C ALA A 256 21.16 -35.37 -26.95
N LYS A 257 21.47 -35.10 -25.68
CA LYS A 257 21.92 -36.10 -24.68
C LYS A 257 20.84 -36.54 -23.67
N ILE A 258 19.75 -35.80 -23.53
CA ILE A 258 18.72 -36.04 -22.50
C ILE A 258 17.31 -35.79 -23.08
N LYS A 259 16.35 -36.65 -22.72
CA LYS A 259 14.93 -36.53 -23.07
C LYS A 259 14.11 -36.14 -21.83
N PRO A 260 12.95 -35.46 -22.01
CA PRO A 260 12.03 -35.19 -20.92
C PRO A 260 11.67 -36.44 -20.11
N SER A 261 11.45 -36.28 -18.81
CA SER A 261 10.89 -37.36 -17.99
C SER A 261 9.52 -37.80 -18.51
N PRO A 262 9.23 -39.12 -18.62
CA PRO A 262 7.90 -39.64 -18.96
C PRO A 262 6.79 -39.21 -18.00
N TRP A 263 7.16 -38.73 -16.80
CA TRP A 263 6.23 -38.28 -15.77
C TRP A 263 5.94 -36.77 -15.80
N SER A 264 6.52 -36.07 -16.77
CA SER A 264 6.36 -34.63 -16.93
C SER A 264 5.05 -34.28 -17.64
N ILE A 265 4.53 -33.10 -17.31
CA ILE A 265 3.39 -32.46 -17.97
C ILE A 265 3.80 -31.19 -18.73
N HIS A 266 5.09 -30.92 -18.91
CA HIS A 266 5.61 -29.69 -19.52
C HIS A 266 5.04 -29.40 -20.93
N THR A 267 4.62 -30.43 -21.67
CA THR A 267 3.97 -30.26 -22.98
C THR A 267 2.61 -29.56 -22.90
N ASP A 268 2.01 -29.52 -21.71
CA ASP A 268 0.79 -28.73 -21.46
C ASP A 268 1.10 -27.24 -21.26
N PHE A 269 2.36 -26.85 -21.04
CA PHE A 269 2.70 -25.45 -20.82
C PHE A 269 2.39 -24.63 -22.08
N PRO A 270 1.73 -23.46 -21.96
CA PRO A 270 1.54 -22.56 -23.08
C PRO A 270 2.88 -22.00 -23.54
N ASP A 271 2.99 -21.65 -24.82
CA ASP A 271 4.24 -21.21 -25.46
C ASP A 271 4.98 -20.11 -24.69
N VAL A 272 4.23 -19.18 -24.08
CA VAL A 272 4.81 -18.09 -23.28
C VAL A 272 5.57 -18.61 -22.06
N LEU A 273 5.04 -19.63 -21.36
CA LEU A 273 5.73 -20.25 -20.23
C LEU A 273 6.89 -21.13 -20.70
N SER A 274 6.70 -21.90 -21.78
CA SER A 274 7.76 -22.74 -22.37
C SER A 274 8.97 -21.91 -22.81
N LYS A 275 8.72 -20.75 -23.45
CA LYS A 275 9.76 -19.78 -23.84
C LYS A 275 10.45 -19.19 -22.61
N ALA A 276 9.69 -18.73 -21.61
CA ALA A 276 10.25 -18.13 -20.39
C ALA A 276 11.11 -19.12 -19.59
N PHE A 277 10.68 -20.38 -19.47
CA PHE A 277 11.45 -21.45 -18.82
C PHE A 277 12.72 -21.77 -19.60
N THR A 278 12.60 -21.97 -20.91
CA THR A 278 13.76 -22.24 -21.78
C THR A 278 14.79 -21.12 -21.64
N GLN A 279 14.38 -19.87 -21.85
CA GLN A 279 15.25 -18.70 -21.71
C GLN A 279 15.93 -18.65 -20.34
N SER A 280 15.17 -18.85 -19.26
CA SER A 280 15.69 -18.64 -17.90
C SER A 280 16.58 -19.78 -17.39
N LEU A 281 16.42 -20.99 -17.95
CA LEU A 281 17.20 -22.18 -17.55
C LEU A 281 18.39 -22.46 -18.47
N THR A 282 18.42 -21.91 -19.70
CA THR A 282 19.53 -22.11 -20.65
C THR A 282 20.37 -20.86 -20.93
N SER A 283 19.93 -19.67 -20.49
CA SER A 283 20.64 -18.40 -20.70
C SER A 283 20.93 -17.67 -19.37
N ARG A 284 21.85 -16.71 -19.44
CA ARG A 284 22.11 -15.74 -18.37
C ARG A 284 21.09 -14.59 -18.34
N VAL A 285 20.37 -14.34 -19.44
CA VAL A 285 19.30 -13.35 -19.51
C VAL A 285 18.00 -14.00 -19.08
N ARG A 286 17.74 -14.01 -17.76
CA ARG A 286 16.62 -14.72 -17.14
C ARG A 286 15.38 -13.84 -16.98
N THR A 287 14.21 -14.48 -16.98
CA THR A 287 12.93 -13.81 -16.69
C THR A 287 12.94 -13.30 -15.25
N LYS A 288 12.65 -12.01 -15.07
CA LYS A 288 12.61 -11.37 -13.76
C LYS A 288 11.42 -11.86 -12.92
N ALA A 289 11.54 -11.82 -11.60
CA ALA A 289 10.49 -12.30 -10.68
C ALA A 289 9.14 -11.60 -10.87
N ASN A 290 9.12 -10.28 -11.11
CA ASN A 290 7.90 -9.52 -11.38
C ASN A 290 7.24 -9.94 -12.72
N ILE A 291 8.04 -10.31 -13.72
CA ILE A 291 7.55 -10.84 -14.99
C ILE A 291 6.98 -12.24 -14.80
N TRP A 292 7.65 -13.10 -14.03
CA TRP A 292 7.11 -14.41 -13.65
C TRP A 292 5.75 -14.27 -12.94
N GLN A 293 5.63 -13.36 -11.98
CA GLN A 293 4.37 -13.10 -11.28
C GLN A 293 3.25 -12.73 -12.27
N LYS A 294 3.51 -11.76 -13.17
CA LYS A 294 2.53 -11.31 -14.16
C LYS A 294 2.13 -12.44 -15.11
N LEU A 295 3.12 -13.15 -15.68
CA LEU A 295 2.87 -14.27 -16.60
C LEU A 295 2.03 -15.36 -15.94
N LEU A 296 2.38 -15.77 -14.71
CA LEU A 296 1.65 -16.81 -14.00
C LEU A 296 0.23 -16.38 -13.63
N LEU A 297 0.03 -15.11 -13.25
CA LEU A 297 -1.30 -14.55 -13.00
C LEU A 297 -2.17 -14.54 -14.26
N GLU A 298 -1.62 -14.12 -15.40
CA GLU A 298 -2.34 -14.17 -16.68
C GLU A 298 -2.66 -15.61 -17.12
N GLN A 299 -1.72 -16.54 -16.91
CA GLN A 299 -1.94 -17.94 -17.26
C GLN A 299 -2.88 -18.67 -16.31
N SER A 300 -2.99 -18.26 -15.05
CA SER A 300 -3.92 -18.89 -14.10
C SER A 300 -5.38 -18.68 -14.49
N LEU A 301 -5.70 -17.53 -15.09
CA LEU A 301 -7.02 -17.21 -15.64
C LEU A 301 -7.39 -18.10 -16.86
N LYS A 302 -6.40 -18.69 -17.52
CA LYS A 302 -6.58 -19.53 -18.72
C LYS A 302 -6.64 -21.03 -18.42
N LEU A 303 -6.52 -21.43 -17.14
CA LEU A 303 -6.55 -22.82 -16.73
C LEU A 303 -7.96 -23.41 -16.81
N LYS A 304 -8.10 -24.51 -17.55
CA LYS A 304 -9.32 -25.31 -17.62
C LYS A 304 -9.31 -26.36 -16.51
N VAL A 305 -10.43 -26.51 -15.79
CA VAL A 305 -10.61 -27.59 -14.81
C VAL A 305 -10.94 -28.88 -15.55
N CYS A 306 -10.35 -30.00 -15.14
CA CYS A 306 -10.70 -31.29 -15.71
C CYS A 306 -12.08 -31.76 -15.26
N LYS A 307 -12.87 -32.30 -16.20
CA LYS A 307 -14.18 -32.87 -15.91
C LYS A 307 -14.12 -34.16 -15.06
N GLN A 308 -13.00 -34.89 -15.09
CA GLN A 308 -12.84 -36.17 -14.37
C GLN A 308 -12.31 -36.01 -12.95
N ASN A 309 -11.58 -34.92 -12.66
CA ASN A 309 -11.01 -34.65 -11.34
C ASN A 309 -10.83 -33.14 -11.17
N SER A 310 -11.50 -32.56 -10.18
CA SER A 310 -11.48 -31.13 -9.87
C SER A 310 -10.11 -30.61 -9.42
N ASP A 311 -9.22 -31.49 -8.92
CA ASP A 311 -7.83 -31.14 -8.57
C ASP A 311 -6.94 -31.00 -9.83
N HIS A 312 -7.37 -31.48 -10.98
CA HIS A 312 -6.63 -31.32 -12.22
C HIS A 312 -7.02 -30.01 -12.92
N ALA A 313 -6.01 -29.27 -13.37
CA ALA A 313 -6.19 -28.17 -14.30
C ALA A 313 -5.07 -28.17 -15.36
N TYR A 314 -5.34 -27.56 -16.52
CA TYR A 314 -4.45 -27.65 -17.68
C TYR A 314 -4.73 -26.52 -18.68
N TRP A 315 -3.80 -26.27 -19.59
CA TRP A 315 -3.93 -25.22 -20.61
C TRP A 315 -4.36 -25.75 -21.98
N GLN A 316 -3.85 -26.91 -22.39
CA GLN A 316 -4.05 -27.44 -23.73
C GLN A 316 -5.44 -28.09 -23.92
N LYS A 317 -5.59 -28.94 -24.94
CA LYS A 317 -6.88 -29.58 -25.27
C LYS A 317 -7.24 -30.73 -24.34
N ALA A 318 -6.26 -31.49 -23.85
CA ALA A 318 -6.49 -32.70 -23.07
C ALA A 318 -5.79 -32.62 -21.71
N CYS A 319 -6.40 -33.19 -20.66
CA CYS A 319 -5.85 -33.17 -19.31
C CYS A 319 -4.59 -34.06 -19.20
N PRO A 320 -3.39 -33.48 -19.00
CA PRO A 320 -2.13 -34.23 -18.95
C PRO A 320 -2.02 -35.08 -17.68
N HIS A 321 -2.67 -34.65 -16.59
CA HIS A 321 -2.69 -35.38 -15.33
C HIS A 321 -3.46 -36.71 -15.43
N CYS A 322 -4.61 -36.72 -16.10
CA CYS A 322 -5.37 -37.95 -16.33
C CYS A 322 -4.58 -38.94 -17.20
N GLN A 323 -3.94 -38.45 -18.27
CA GLN A 323 -3.10 -39.27 -19.15
C GLN A 323 -1.94 -39.92 -18.38
N LEU A 324 -1.28 -39.18 -17.50
CA LEU A 324 -0.22 -39.73 -16.63
C LEU A 324 -0.75 -40.78 -15.67
N ASN A 325 -1.92 -40.57 -15.05
CA ASN A 325 -2.51 -41.54 -14.14
C ASN A 325 -2.86 -42.86 -14.84
N GLN A 326 -3.36 -42.79 -16.09
CA GLN A 326 -3.62 -43.97 -16.92
C GLN A 326 -2.33 -44.72 -17.25
N LYS A 327 -1.26 -44.02 -17.65
CA LYS A 327 0.07 -44.62 -17.86
C LYS A 327 0.59 -45.31 -16.60
N LYS A 328 0.47 -44.68 -15.41
CA LYS A 328 0.85 -45.29 -14.13
C LYS A 328 0.07 -46.56 -13.83
N ALA A 329 -1.23 -46.58 -14.11
CA ALA A 329 -2.08 -47.76 -13.91
C ALA A 329 -1.70 -48.91 -14.85
N GLN A 330 -1.39 -48.62 -16.11
CA GLN A 330 -0.92 -49.63 -17.09
C GLN A 330 0.43 -50.24 -16.69
N VAL A 331 1.39 -49.40 -16.25
CA VAL A 331 2.69 -49.89 -15.76
C VAL A 331 2.53 -50.77 -14.52
N LYS A 332 1.66 -50.41 -13.56
CA LYS A 332 1.37 -51.26 -12.39
C LYS A 332 0.68 -52.58 -12.75
N LYS A 333 -0.16 -52.62 -13.79
CA LYS A 333 -0.78 -53.86 -14.28
C LYS A 333 0.26 -54.81 -14.91
N ASN A 334 1.27 -54.27 -15.58
CA ASN A 334 2.33 -55.04 -16.23
C ASN A 334 3.42 -55.54 -15.24
N ILE A 335 3.44 -55.08 -13.98
CA ILE A 335 4.44 -55.44 -12.96
C ILE A 335 3.95 -56.52 -11.98
N LYS A 336 2.72 -57.05 -12.09
CA LYS A 336 2.31 -58.19 -11.24
C LYS A 336 3.13 -59.45 -11.62
N PRO A 337 4.00 -60.01 -10.75
CA PRO A 337 4.68 -61.26 -11.02
C PRO A 337 3.77 -62.43 -10.62
N ASN A 338 3.79 -63.47 -11.45
CA ASN A 338 3.34 -64.82 -11.13
C ASN A 338 4.02 -65.30 -9.83
N ILE A 339 3.29 -65.33 -8.71
CA ILE A 339 3.77 -65.97 -7.49
C ILE A 339 3.39 -67.45 -7.59
N LYS A 340 4.34 -68.29 -8.01
CA LYS A 340 4.34 -69.70 -7.63
C LYS A 340 5.10 -69.83 -6.31
N SER A 341 4.40 -70.42 -5.36
CA SER A 341 4.77 -70.74 -3.99
C SER A 341 6.04 -71.58 -3.85
N ALA A 342 6.93 -71.22 -2.93
CA ALA A 342 7.85 -72.16 -2.29
C ALA A 342 8.17 -71.73 -0.84
N VAL A 343 8.40 -72.74 -0.01
CA VAL A 343 8.23 -72.82 1.45
C VAL A 343 9.40 -72.20 2.25
N LYS A 344 9.09 -71.74 3.47
CA LYS A 344 10.02 -71.27 4.52
C LYS A 344 10.98 -72.36 5.01
N ARG A 345 12.23 -72.00 5.33
CA ARG A 345 13.00 -72.54 6.48
C ARG A 345 14.08 -71.55 6.93
N SER A 346 14.42 -71.62 8.22
CA SER A 346 15.13 -70.61 9.01
C SER A 346 16.48 -71.11 9.58
N ALA A 347 17.41 -70.16 9.76
CA ALA A 347 18.59 -70.11 10.67
C ALA A 347 19.87 -70.92 10.30
N PRO A 348 21.07 -70.64 10.87
CA PRO A 348 21.65 -69.40 11.45
C PRO A 348 23.08 -69.05 10.93
N ILE A 349 23.65 -68.00 11.53
CA ILE A 349 24.93 -67.27 11.34
C ILE A 349 26.20 -68.14 11.40
N ASN A 350 27.25 -67.77 10.64
CA ASN A 350 28.65 -67.97 11.05
C ASN A 350 29.59 -66.86 10.56
N ASN A 351 30.42 -66.38 11.49
CA ASN A 351 31.54 -65.47 11.30
C ASN A 351 32.80 -66.23 10.85
N SER A 352 33.62 -65.63 10.00
CA SER A 352 35.08 -65.82 10.04
C SER A 352 35.81 -64.65 9.39
N SER A 353 37.02 -64.42 9.89
CA SER A 353 37.82 -63.19 9.86
C SER A 353 39.11 -63.36 9.04
N GLN A 354 39.83 -62.23 8.86
CA GLN A 354 41.24 -62.05 8.42
C GLN A 354 41.49 -62.05 6.90
N SER A 355 42.44 -61.31 6.30
CA SER A 355 43.35 -60.19 6.62
C SER A 355 43.99 -59.78 5.26
N SER A 356 44.28 -58.51 4.91
CA SER A 356 45.58 -57.84 5.09
C SER A 356 45.70 -56.62 4.13
N SER A 357 46.29 -55.52 4.64
CA SER A 357 47.11 -54.41 4.05
C SER A 357 46.99 -54.04 2.55
N ASN A 358 47.07 -52.78 2.09
CA ASN A 358 47.30 -51.45 2.68
C ASN A 358 47.00 -50.37 1.61
N GLN A 359 46.72 -49.14 2.07
CA GLN A 359 46.74 -47.82 1.38
C GLN A 359 45.42 -47.16 0.91
N THR A 360 45.12 -46.09 1.65
CA THR A 360 44.56 -44.76 1.28
C THR A 360 43.23 -44.68 0.52
N ASN A 361 42.13 -44.35 1.22
CA ASN A 361 41.24 -43.22 0.89
C ASN A 361 40.05 -43.02 1.84
N SER A 362 39.61 -41.76 1.89
CA SER A 362 38.45 -41.17 2.55
C SER A 362 37.13 -41.94 2.45
N GLY A 363 36.42 -42.12 3.58
CA GLY A 363 35.05 -42.63 3.59
C GLY A 363 34.35 -42.59 4.95
N VAL A 364 33.64 -41.49 5.24
CA VAL A 364 32.60 -41.46 6.29
C VAL A 364 31.30 -41.01 5.64
N GLY A 365 30.52 -41.95 5.12
CA GLY A 365 29.30 -41.66 4.36
C GLY A 365 28.19 -42.71 4.44
N LYS A 366 28.24 -43.65 5.39
CA LYS A 366 27.22 -44.72 5.50
C LYS A 366 26.62 -44.95 6.90
N TYR A 367 27.15 -44.32 7.96
CA TYR A 367 26.58 -44.45 9.31
C TYR A 367 25.52 -43.40 9.68
N ILE A 368 25.34 -42.35 8.86
CA ILE A 368 24.38 -41.26 9.17
C ILE A 368 22.94 -41.60 8.74
N VAL A 369 22.75 -42.53 7.81
CA VAL A 369 21.42 -42.86 7.23
C VAL A 369 20.63 -43.87 8.08
N LEU A 370 21.29 -44.77 8.82
CA LEU A 370 20.58 -45.73 9.69
C LEU A 370 20.11 -45.09 11.00
N ILE A 371 20.88 -44.16 11.57
CA ILE A 371 20.55 -43.48 12.84
C ILE A 371 19.34 -42.54 12.65
N THR A 372 19.18 -41.93 11.47
CA THR A 372 18.04 -41.05 11.16
C THR A 372 16.73 -41.81 10.98
N ILE A 373 16.75 -43.05 10.50
CA ILE A 373 15.52 -43.86 10.31
C ILE A 373 15.00 -44.41 11.64
N VAL A 374 15.88 -44.81 12.57
CA VAL A 374 15.50 -45.31 13.90
C VAL A 374 14.92 -44.20 14.79
N LEU A 375 15.46 -42.97 14.71
CA LEU A 375 14.94 -41.81 15.45
C LEU A 375 13.54 -41.36 14.99
N ILE A 376 13.23 -41.49 13.69
CA ILE A 376 11.90 -41.15 13.15
C ILE A 376 10.82 -42.13 13.62
N VAL A 377 11.16 -43.41 13.82
CA VAL A 377 10.20 -44.44 14.31
C VAL A 377 9.94 -44.29 15.83
N ILE A 378 10.94 -43.91 16.62
CA ILE A 378 10.79 -43.69 18.07
C ILE A 378 9.95 -42.44 18.39
N ILE A 379 10.02 -41.41 17.55
CA ILE A 379 9.19 -40.19 17.70
C ILE A 379 7.73 -40.44 17.33
N ALA A 380 7.46 -41.36 16.38
CA ALA A 380 6.09 -41.73 15.99
C ALA A 380 5.37 -42.61 17.03
N ALA A 381 6.10 -43.38 17.84
CA ALA A 381 5.52 -44.25 18.88
C ALA A 381 5.09 -43.50 20.17
N ASN A 382 5.73 -42.36 20.48
CA ASN A 382 5.47 -41.61 21.73
C ASN A 382 4.32 -40.58 21.67
N LEU A 383 3.59 -40.50 20.54
CA LEU A 383 2.46 -39.57 20.36
C LEU A 383 1.07 -40.25 20.48
N ARG A 384 0.99 -41.51 20.93
CA ARG A 384 -0.28 -42.23 21.12
C ARG A 384 -0.67 -42.54 22.57
N GLY A 385 0.09 -42.09 23.57
CA GLY A 385 -0.19 -42.37 24.98
C GLY A 385 -0.31 -41.11 25.83
N CYS A 386 -1.49 -40.47 25.84
CA CYS A 386 -2.00 -39.64 26.94
C CYS A 386 -3.43 -39.15 26.59
N PHE A 387 -4.37 -40.08 26.51
CA PHE A 387 -5.80 -39.81 26.64
C PHE A 387 -6.39 -40.93 27.48
N SER A 388 -6.44 -40.73 28.80
CA SER A 388 -7.34 -41.45 29.71
C SER A 388 -7.15 -40.98 31.16
N SER A 389 -7.96 -40.02 31.57
CA SER A 389 -8.62 -40.06 32.89
C SER A 389 -9.73 -39.01 32.92
N VAL A 390 -10.96 -39.51 32.92
CA VAL A 390 -12.16 -38.76 33.29
C VAL A 390 -12.18 -38.71 34.81
N SER A 391 -12.22 -37.52 35.39
CA SER A 391 -12.65 -37.31 36.77
C SER A 391 -13.67 -36.17 36.80
N THR A 392 -14.90 -36.57 37.08
CA THR A 392 -16.04 -35.75 37.51
C THR A 392 -15.67 -34.93 38.75
N TYR A 393 -15.83 -33.61 38.73
CA TYR A 393 -16.25 -32.83 39.90
C TYR A 393 -16.94 -31.51 39.48
N SER A 394 -18.17 -31.40 40.00
CA SER A 394 -19.10 -30.31 40.29
C SER A 394 -18.87 -28.88 39.78
N GLN A 395 -19.96 -28.32 39.21
CA GLN A 395 -20.15 -26.89 38.97
C GLN A 395 -20.20 -26.05 40.25
N PRO A 396 -19.75 -24.78 40.17
CA PRO A 396 -20.37 -23.68 40.90
C PRO A 396 -21.08 -22.68 39.97
N GLN A 397 -22.06 -22.02 40.56
CA GLN A 397 -23.16 -21.27 39.96
C GLN A 397 -22.79 -20.00 39.18
N ALA A 398 -23.73 -19.61 38.32
CA ALA A 398 -23.78 -18.37 37.56
C ALA A 398 -23.92 -17.11 38.43
N THR A 399 -23.38 -15.99 37.94
CA THR A 399 -23.78 -14.60 38.22
C THR A 399 -23.31 -13.71 37.04
N PRO A 400 -23.93 -12.55 36.77
CA PRO A 400 -24.60 -12.34 35.47
C PRO A 400 -24.00 -11.24 34.58
N SER A 401 -24.21 -11.43 33.28
CA SER A 401 -24.42 -10.43 32.21
C SER A 401 -23.48 -9.23 32.09
N HIS A 402 -22.52 -9.31 31.16
CA HIS A 402 -22.16 -8.16 30.34
C HIS A 402 -23.24 -7.96 29.27
N ILE A 403 -23.94 -6.84 29.36
CA ILE A 403 -24.97 -6.39 28.42
C ILE A 403 -24.35 -6.32 27.01
N GLN A 404 -24.70 -7.28 26.15
CA GLN A 404 -24.58 -7.14 24.71
C GLN A 404 -25.67 -6.18 24.25
N THR A 405 -25.33 -4.92 24.02
CA THR A 405 -26.14 -4.08 23.13
C THR A 405 -25.95 -4.62 21.71
N LYS A 406 -27.01 -5.25 21.17
CA LYS A 406 -27.08 -5.64 19.76
C LYS A 406 -26.81 -4.41 18.88
N PRO A 407 -26.05 -4.53 17.78
CA PRO A 407 -25.93 -3.46 16.82
C PRO A 407 -27.30 -3.22 16.18
N VAL A 408 -27.80 -1.99 16.30
CA VAL A 408 -28.98 -1.54 15.55
C VAL A 408 -28.59 -1.47 14.08
N GLU A 409 -29.17 -2.36 13.28
CA GLU A 409 -29.08 -2.34 11.82
C GLU A 409 -29.78 -1.08 11.28
N ASN A 410 -29.03 0.00 11.07
CA ASN A 410 -29.51 1.11 10.25
C ASN A 410 -29.47 0.68 8.78
N LYS A 411 -30.60 0.14 8.29
CA LYS A 411 -30.89 -0.03 6.86
C LYS A 411 -30.88 1.35 6.21
N GLY A 412 -29.76 1.70 5.58
CA GLY A 412 -29.70 2.87 4.71
C GLY A 412 -30.71 2.69 3.58
N VAL A 413 -31.53 3.70 3.34
CA VAL A 413 -32.45 3.73 2.20
C VAL A 413 -31.64 3.59 0.92
N LYS A 414 -32.00 2.58 0.11
CA LYS A 414 -31.59 2.52 -1.29
C LYS A 414 -32.29 3.66 -2.00
N PHE A 415 -31.54 4.66 -2.44
CA PHE A 415 -32.06 5.62 -3.41
C PHE A 415 -32.48 4.83 -4.65
N GLU A 416 -33.71 5.01 -5.10
CA GLU A 416 -34.18 4.38 -6.34
C GLU A 416 -33.26 4.82 -7.47
N HIS A 417 -32.46 3.88 -7.97
CA HIS A 417 -31.67 4.06 -9.17
C HIS A 417 -32.62 4.09 -10.37
N LYS A 418 -33.27 5.22 -10.63
CA LYS A 418 -33.67 5.53 -12.00
C LYS A 418 -32.38 5.60 -12.81
N THR A 419 -32.30 4.80 -13.87
CA THR A 419 -31.10 4.57 -14.66
C THR A 419 -30.52 5.90 -15.14
N VAL A 420 -29.42 6.37 -14.53
CA VAL A 420 -28.85 7.69 -14.85
C VAL A 420 -28.03 7.58 -16.14
N HIS A 421 -28.42 8.37 -17.14
CA HIS A 421 -27.72 8.49 -18.41
C HIS A 421 -26.31 9.08 -18.21
N LYS A 422 -25.31 8.51 -18.90
CA LYS A 422 -23.97 9.13 -19.02
C LYS A 422 -24.14 10.55 -19.56
N ALA A 423 -23.57 11.53 -18.86
CA ALA A 423 -23.51 12.91 -19.33
C ALA A 423 -23.06 12.99 -20.80
N LYS A 424 -23.89 13.59 -21.66
CA LYS A 424 -23.51 13.99 -23.02
C LYS A 424 -23.07 15.45 -23.00
N THR A 425 -22.11 15.77 -23.87
CA THR A 425 -21.39 17.05 -24.04
C THR A 425 -20.55 17.49 -22.84
N ALA A 426 -19.25 17.16 -22.91
CA ALA A 426 -18.22 17.76 -22.07
C ALA A 426 -17.29 18.59 -22.96
N ASN A 427 -17.05 19.85 -22.60
CA ASN A 427 -15.95 20.62 -23.18
C ASN A 427 -14.66 20.19 -22.49
N SER A 428 -13.68 19.74 -23.27
CA SER A 428 -12.40 19.27 -22.74
C SER A 428 -11.25 20.14 -23.21
N LEU A 429 -10.49 20.68 -22.27
CA LEU A 429 -9.22 21.33 -22.52
C LEU A 429 -8.07 20.39 -22.18
N LEU A 430 -7.11 20.27 -23.10
CA LEU A 430 -5.94 19.41 -22.97
C LEU A 430 -4.68 20.21 -23.28
N GLY A 431 -3.63 20.02 -22.48
CA GLY A 431 -2.34 20.61 -22.78
C GLY A 431 -1.15 19.84 -22.22
N ASN A 432 0.02 20.12 -22.78
CA ASN A 432 1.28 19.46 -22.44
C ASN A 432 2.38 20.51 -22.22
N VAL A 433 3.19 20.33 -21.19
CA VAL A 433 4.38 21.17 -20.93
C VAL A 433 5.57 20.26 -20.68
N THR A 434 6.73 20.60 -21.24
CA THR A 434 7.97 19.82 -21.08
C THR A 434 9.02 20.69 -20.40
N TYR A 435 9.66 20.19 -19.35
CA TYR A 435 10.71 20.91 -18.63
C TYR A 435 11.95 20.03 -18.41
N TYR A 436 13.12 20.66 -18.56
CA TYR A 436 14.40 19.96 -18.55
C TYR A 436 15.03 20.02 -17.16
N LYS A 437 15.34 18.85 -16.58
CA LYS A 437 16.06 18.71 -15.32
C LYS A 437 17.48 18.24 -15.61
N HIS A 438 18.48 19.10 -15.40
CA HIS A 438 19.88 18.69 -15.48
C HIS A 438 20.32 18.11 -14.14
N ASP A 439 20.83 16.88 -14.14
CA ASP A 439 21.51 16.33 -12.96
C ASP A 439 22.73 17.21 -12.65
N MET A 440 22.87 17.61 -11.38
CA MET A 440 23.85 18.59 -10.90
C MET A 440 25.28 18.29 -11.35
N VAL A 441 25.75 19.03 -12.36
CA VAL A 441 27.14 19.48 -12.46
C VAL A 441 27.05 20.96 -12.84
N LEU A 442 27.70 21.78 -12.02
CA LEU A 442 27.92 23.23 -12.16
C LEU A 442 27.71 23.77 -13.58
N LEU A 443 26.75 24.67 -13.75
CA LEU A 443 26.97 25.95 -14.46
C LEU A 443 25.71 26.83 -14.45
N ASN A 444 25.95 28.06 -13.98
CA ASN A 444 25.17 29.26 -14.26
C ASN A 444 24.79 29.34 -15.73
N LYS A 445 23.49 29.31 -16.02
CA LYS A 445 22.83 30.17 -17.02
C LYS A 445 21.32 29.96 -16.92
N SER A 446 20.65 31.07 -16.62
CA SER A 446 19.20 31.26 -16.65
C SER A 446 18.56 30.51 -17.83
N ARG A 447 17.77 29.48 -17.52
CA ARG A 447 16.80 28.92 -18.46
C ARG A 447 15.44 29.34 -17.94
N GLU A 448 14.71 30.09 -18.76
CA GLU A 448 13.32 30.42 -18.51
C GLU A 448 12.54 29.14 -18.23
N LEU A 449 12.11 29.00 -16.98
CA LEU A 449 11.15 27.98 -16.59
C LEU A 449 9.86 28.30 -17.34
N VAL A 450 9.42 27.39 -18.22
CA VAL A 450 8.13 27.52 -18.90
C VAL A 450 7.05 27.62 -17.83
N GLU A 451 6.25 28.69 -17.86
CA GLU A 451 5.16 28.95 -16.91
C GLU A 451 4.19 27.75 -16.88
N ILE A 452 4.17 26.97 -15.79
CA ILE A 452 3.26 25.83 -15.67
C ILE A 452 2.11 26.19 -14.74
N PRO A 453 0.86 26.04 -15.18
CA PRO A 453 -0.29 26.26 -14.34
C PRO A 453 -0.61 25.04 -13.46
N PHE A 454 -0.81 25.30 -12.18
CA PHE A 454 -1.05 24.32 -11.13
C PHE A 454 -2.33 24.69 -10.39
N TYR A 455 -3.27 23.75 -10.27
CA TYR A 455 -4.67 24.13 -10.14
C TYR A 455 -5.37 23.46 -8.97
N GLN A 456 -5.89 24.28 -8.05
CA GLN A 456 -7.15 23.97 -7.39
C GLN A 456 -8.25 24.63 -8.24
N LEU A 457 -9.28 23.88 -8.59
CA LEU A 457 -10.47 24.46 -9.20
C LEU A 457 -11.21 25.23 -8.10
N THR A 458 -11.31 26.55 -8.21
CA THR A 458 -12.17 27.35 -7.32
C THR A 458 -13.59 27.39 -7.84
N GLY A 459 -14.55 27.83 -7.01
CA GLY A 459 -15.87 28.18 -7.52
C GLY A 459 -15.77 29.18 -8.67
N PHE A 460 -16.63 29.04 -9.66
CA PHE A 460 -16.62 29.85 -10.87
C PHE A 460 -18.04 30.31 -11.25
N LYS A 461 -18.14 31.43 -11.97
CA LYS A 461 -19.43 31.98 -12.44
C LYS A 461 -19.93 31.28 -13.69
N SER A 462 -19.07 31.12 -14.70
CA SER A 462 -19.35 30.45 -15.97
C SER A 462 -18.08 29.81 -16.56
N SER A 463 -18.25 29.07 -17.64
CA SER A 463 -17.19 28.49 -18.49
C SER A 463 -16.17 29.50 -19.03
N ASP A 464 -16.49 30.79 -19.04
CA ASP A 464 -15.75 31.78 -19.85
C ASP A 464 -14.69 32.50 -19.02
N ALA A 465 -14.67 32.28 -17.70
CA ALA A 465 -13.81 32.98 -16.76
C ALA A 465 -13.31 32.07 -15.64
N PHE A 466 -12.66 30.97 -16.00
CA PHE A 466 -12.16 30.00 -15.04
C PHE A 466 -10.80 30.45 -14.44
N PRO A 467 -10.71 30.81 -13.15
CA PRO A 467 -9.50 31.35 -12.54
C PRO A 467 -8.51 30.25 -12.14
N LEU A 468 -7.22 30.51 -12.31
CA LEU A 468 -6.17 29.53 -12.13
C LEU A 468 -4.86 30.18 -11.69
N ILE A 469 -4.09 29.48 -10.84
CA ILE A 469 -2.74 29.87 -10.45
C ILE A 469 -1.69 29.22 -11.36
N LYS A 470 -0.67 30.00 -11.74
CA LYS A 470 0.57 29.55 -12.37
C LYS A 470 1.66 29.35 -11.33
N HIS A 471 2.13 28.11 -11.14
CA HIS A 471 3.21 27.77 -10.23
C HIS A 471 3.81 26.37 -10.48
N SER A 472 5.10 26.19 -10.15
CA SER A 472 5.76 24.88 -10.11
C SER A 472 6.07 24.48 -8.65
N PRO A 473 5.42 23.44 -8.09
CA PRO A 473 5.65 23.03 -6.70
C PRO A 473 6.79 22.02 -6.51
N PHE A 474 7.55 21.66 -7.56
CA PHE A 474 8.50 20.54 -7.47
C PHE A 474 9.93 20.96 -7.12
N GLY A 475 10.38 20.50 -5.94
CA GLY A 475 11.76 20.56 -5.46
C GLY A 475 11.91 21.28 -4.11
N ARG A 476 12.97 20.99 -3.35
CA ARG A 476 13.47 21.96 -2.37
C ARG A 476 14.00 23.14 -3.18
N ILE A 477 13.14 24.13 -3.42
CA ILE A 477 13.58 25.35 -4.06
C ILE A 477 14.33 26.15 -3.00
N PHE A 478 15.63 26.38 -3.21
CA PHE A 478 16.38 27.29 -2.37
C PHE A 478 15.76 28.69 -2.53
N PRO A 479 15.69 29.50 -1.46
CA PRO A 479 14.99 30.79 -1.50
C PRO A 479 15.48 31.71 -2.64
N SER A 480 16.72 31.54 -3.10
CA SER A 480 17.30 32.25 -4.24
C SER A 480 16.68 31.94 -5.62
N ASP A 481 16.00 30.81 -5.78
CA ASP A 481 15.57 30.26 -7.09
C ASP A 481 14.04 30.09 -7.22
N SER A 482 13.27 30.78 -6.38
CA SER A 482 11.82 30.58 -6.30
C SER A 482 11.06 31.10 -7.54
N PRO A 483 10.22 30.28 -8.20
CA PRO A 483 9.51 30.67 -9.42
C PRO A 483 8.42 31.71 -9.13
N GLN A 484 8.15 32.56 -10.12
CA GLN A 484 7.10 33.57 -10.03
C GLN A 484 5.70 32.91 -9.97
N VAL A 485 4.80 33.47 -9.14
CA VAL A 485 3.40 33.05 -9.07
C VAL A 485 2.55 34.10 -9.79
N SER A 486 1.71 33.68 -10.73
CA SER A 486 0.79 34.56 -11.46
C SER A 486 -0.62 33.97 -11.56
N LEU A 487 -1.62 34.83 -11.71
CA LEU A 487 -3.01 34.41 -11.96
C LEU A 487 -3.29 34.40 -13.46
N SER A 488 -4.12 33.46 -13.90
CA SER A 488 -4.57 33.33 -15.28
C SER A 488 -6.03 32.91 -15.33
N LYS A 489 -6.77 33.31 -16.37
CA LYS A 489 -8.10 32.80 -16.67
C LYS A 489 -8.06 31.88 -17.89
N ILE A 490 -8.87 30.83 -17.89
CA ILE A 490 -9.17 30.01 -19.07
C ILE A 490 -10.62 30.22 -19.45
N ASP A 491 -10.83 30.43 -20.75
CA ASP A 491 -12.13 30.43 -21.42
C ASP A 491 -12.24 29.12 -22.21
N PHE A 492 -13.27 28.31 -21.93
CA PHE A 492 -13.51 27.05 -22.64
C PHE A 492 -13.97 27.24 -24.10
N GLU A 493 -14.47 28.42 -24.48
CA GLU A 493 -14.91 28.71 -25.85
C GLU A 493 -13.79 29.26 -26.75
N MET A 494 -12.72 29.83 -26.19
CA MET A 494 -11.71 30.60 -26.97
C MET A 494 -10.26 30.11 -26.93
N ALA A 495 -9.97 28.85 -26.58
CA ALA A 495 -8.64 28.23 -26.77
C ALA A 495 -7.42 29.14 -26.40
N GLY A 496 -7.52 29.89 -25.30
CA GLY A 496 -6.36 30.59 -24.72
C GLY A 496 -6.11 32.06 -25.10
N LYS A 497 -7.09 32.95 -24.97
CA LYS A 497 -6.76 34.39 -24.82
C LYS A 497 -6.18 34.68 -23.42
N LYS A 498 -4.97 35.25 -23.39
CA LYS A 498 -4.25 35.66 -22.17
C LYS A 498 -4.90 36.88 -21.51
N VAL A 499 -5.19 36.79 -20.22
CA VAL A 499 -5.34 37.96 -19.33
C VAL A 499 -3.96 38.28 -18.73
N GLY A 500 -3.67 39.58 -18.57
CA GLY A 500 -2.36 40.19 -18.33
C GLY A 500 -1.44 39.50 -17.31
N GLN A 501 -0.14 39.54 -17.60
CA GLN A 501 0.93 39.08 -16.74
C GLN A 501 1.08 40.04 -15.55
N LEU A 502 1.07 39.47 -14.34
CA LEU A 502 1.52 40.16 -13.14
C LEU A 502 2.63 39.34 -12.54
N GLU A 503 3.78 39.98 -12.43
CA GLU A 503 5.05 39.36 -12.07
C GLU A 503 5.29 39.50 -10.57
N TYR A 504 5.45 38.37 -9.85
CA TYR A 504 5.94 38.40 -8.48
C TYR A 504 6.76 37.16 -8.14
N ARG A 505 7.96 37.35 -7.56
CA ARG A 505 8.81 36.28 -7.01
C ARG A 505 8.42 36.03 -5.55
N SER A 506 7.86 34.86 -5.24
CA SER A 506 7.57 34.46 -3.86
C SER A 506 8.58 33.43 -3.36
N ASP A 507 8.97 33.52 -2.08
CA ASP A 507 9.88 32.59 -1.44
C ASP A 507 9.15 31.28 -1.06
N ARG A 508 9.05 30.34 -2.01
CA ARG A 508 8.71 28.90 -1.86
C ARG A 508 7.22 28.48 -1.80
N VAL A 509 7.07 27.15 -1.93
CA VAL A 509 5.95 26.33 -2.45
C VAL A 509 4.62 26.45 -1.67
N TYR A 510 3.52 26.55 -2.42
CA TYR A 510 2.14 26.53 -1.95
C TYR A 510 1.44 25.22 -2.31
N HIS A 511 0.67 24.62 -1.38
CA HIS A 511 -0.17 23.47 -1.69
C HIS A 511 -1.49 23.88 -2.34
N LEU A 512 -2.25 22.91 -2.88
CA LEU A 512 -3.50 23.19 -3.58
C LEU A 512 -4.53 23.95 -2.73
N ASP A 513 -4.68 23.60 -1.46
CA ASP A 513 -5.67 24.22 -0.55
C ASP A 513 -5.11 25.47 0.18
N ASP A 514 -3.93 25.95 -0.19
CA ASP A 514 -3.23 27.07 0.46
C ASP A 514 -3.55 28.44 -0.16
N TRP A 515 -4.56 28.50 -1.04
CA TRP A 515 -5.01 29.73 -1.68
C TRP A 515 -6.54 29.82 -1.82
N GLN A 516 -7.03 31.04 -2.04
CA GLN A 516 -8.42 31.30 -2.45
C GLN A 516 -8.45 32.38 -3.54
N TYR A 517 -9.48 32.30 -4.38
CA TYR A 517 -9.77 33.32 -5.38
C TYR A 517 -11.02 34.10 -4.98
N ASP A 518 -10.93 35.43 -4.98
CA ASP A 518 -12.09 36.29 -4.89
C ASP A 518 -12.55 36.72 -6.29
N SER A 519 -13.71 36.21 -6.70
CA SER A 519 -14.32 36.53 -8.00
C SER A 519 -14.86 37.96 -8.12
N ASN A 520 -14.92 38.73 -7.02
CA ASN A 520 -15.36 40.12 -7.05
C ASN A 520 -14.21 41.08 -7.34
N SER A 521 -13.09 40.92 -6.64
CA SER A 521 -11.88 41.72 -6.85
C SER A 521 -10.95 41.14 -7.93
N GLU A 522 -11.20 39.91 -8.36
CA GLU A 522 -10.34 39.11 -9.24
C GLU A 522 -8.93 38.89 -8.68
N GLN A 523 -8.80 38.89 -7.36
CA GLN A 523 -7.54 38.72 -6.65
C GLN A 523 -7.44 37.30 -6.08
N GLY A 524 -6.23 36.77 -6.08
CA GLY A 524 -5.87 35.57 -5.35
C GLY A 524 -5.30 35.93 -3.99
N TYR A 525 -5.49 35.05 -3.02
CA TYR A 525 -4.91 35.16 -1.69
C TYR A 525 -4.19 33.86 -1.41
N VAL A 526 -2.93 33.93 -0.98
CA VAL A 526 -2.08 32.76 -0.78
C VAL A 526 -1.34 32.89 0.54
N TYR A 527 -1.09 31.79 1.25
CA TYR A 527 -0.19 31.81 2.40
C TYR A 527 1.20 32.34 2.04
N ASN A 528 2.01 32.60 3.05
CA ASN A 528 3.44 32.84 2.90
C ASN A 528 4.15 32.16 4.08
N CYS A 529 5.00 31.21 3.75
CA CYS A 529 5.58 30.27 4.71
C CYS A 529 7.11 30.33 4.68
N LYS A 530 7.75 30.18 5.85
CA LYS A 530 9.21 30.26 6.02
C LYS A 530 9.90 28.95 5.61
N TYR A 531 11.19 28.79 5.94
CA TYR A 531 12.07 27.65 5.61
C TYR A 531 11.44 26.25 5.78
N ASP A 532 10.45 26.10 6.66
CA ASP A 532 9.58 24.94 6.78
C ASP A 532 8.16 25.28 6.23
N PRO A 533 7.62 24.53 5.25
CA PRO A 533 6.29 24.77 4.66
C PRO A 533 5.14 24.68 5.67
N ASN A 534 5.38 24.17 6.87
CA ASN A 534 4.39 24.14 7.94
C ASN A 534 4.39 25.42 8.81
N ILE A 535 5.28 26.37 8.56
CA ILE A 535 5.39 27.63 9.32
C ILE A 535 4.97 28.80 8.43
N CYS A 536 3.68 29.10 8.41
CA CYS A 536 3.14 30.26 7.71
C CYS A 536 2.96 31.44 8.66
N THR A 537 3.24 32.66 8.18
CA THR A 537 3.22 33.87 9.01
C THR A 537 2.19 34.92 8.58
N HIS A 538 1.81 34.91 7.30
CA HIS A 538 0.86 35.86 6.74
C HIS A 538 0.20 35.29 5.48
N VAL A 539 -0.93 35.89 5.09
CA VAL A 539 -1.54 35.71 3.77
C VAL A 539 -1.16 36.91 2.90
N THR A 540 -0.83 36.67 1.64
CA THR A 540 -0.48 37.70 0.65
C THR A 540 -1.51 37.73 -0.45
N GLN A 541 -1.95 38.93 -0.82
CA GLN A 541 -2.78 39.17 -2.00
C GLN A 541 -1.91 39.15 -3.26
N ILE A 542 -2.38 38.45 -4.29
CA ILE A 542 -1.76 38.31 -5.62
C ILE A 542 -2.77 38.73 -6.70
N GLY A 543 -2.37 39.54 -7.68
CA GLY A 543 -3.26 40.09 -8.72
C GLY A 543 -2.87 41.51 -9.18
N MET A 544 -3.76 42.22 -9.89
CA MET A 544 -3.47 43.48 -10.63
C MET A 544 -3.07 44.71 -9.78
N GLN A 545 -2.80 44.54 -8.48
CA GLN A 545 -2.52 45.64 -7.55
C GLN A 545 -1.23 45.42 -6.73
N LYS A 546 -0.80 46.49 -6.03
CA LYS A 546 0.35 46.49 -5.12
C LYS A 546 0.20 45.39 -4.07
N LYS A 547 1.30 44.70 -3.77
CA LYS A 547 1.35 43.62 -2.77
C LYS A 547 0.83 44.09 -1.42
N VAL A 548 -0.15 43.36 -0.90
CA VAL A 548 -0.69 43.53 0.45
C VAL A 548 -0.53 42.21 1.21
N SER A 549 -0.07 42.28 2.47
CA SER A 549 0.13 41.11 3.33
C SER A 549 -0.59 41.29 4.66
N PHE A 550 -1.23 40.22 5.14
CA PHE A 550 -2.02 40.19 6.37
C PHE A 550 -1.37 39.22 7.36
N LYS A 551 -0.82 39.73 8.46
CA LYS A 551 -0.06 38.93 9.43
C LYS A 551 -0.98 38.24 10.44
N PHE A 552 -0.68 36.98 10.74
CA PHE A 552 -1.39 36.21 11.77
C PHE A 552 -0.43 35.51 12.75
N ASN A 553 0.89 35.58 12.53
CA ASN A 553 1.88 34.99 13.43
C ASN A 553 3.08 35.94 13.62
N ASP A 554 3.35 36.32 14.86
CA ASP A 554 4.52 37.09 15.28
C ASP A 554 5.52 36.10 15.89
N PHE A 555 6.53 35.67 15.14
CA PHE A 555 7.38 34.52 15.47
C PHE A 555 8.14 34.69 16.81
N LYS A 556 7.58 34.15 17.91
CA LYS A 556 8.31 33.58 19.06
C LYS A 556 7.73 32.19 19.27
N ALA A 557 8.54 31.15 19.05
CA ALA A 557 8.10 29.76 19.19
C ALA A 557 7.61 29.49 20.63
N GLU A 558 6.31 29.57 20.86
CA GLU A 558 5.71 29.19 22.14
C GLU A 558 5.57 27.66 22.18
N LYS A 559 6.48 27.04 22.92
CA LYS A 559 6.47 25.68 23.48
C LYS A 559 6.32 24.52 22.47
N SER A 560 7.47 23.92 22.19
CA SER A 560 7.58 22.49 21.87
C SER A 560 7.02 21.65 23.04
N PHE A 561 5.98 20.86 22.79
CA PHE A 561 5.62 19.79 23.72
C PHE A 561 6.57 18.61 23.45
N PRO A 562 7.44 18.24 24.40
CA PRO A 562 8.23 17.03 24.25
C PRO A 562 7.29 15.82 24.28
N ASP A 563 7.36 14.98 23.26
CA ASP A 563 6.84 13.62 23.34
C ASP A 563 7.78 12.83 24.26
N GLU A 564 7.31 12.54 25.47
CA GLU A 564 8.08 11.90 26.55
C GLU A 564 8.69 10.54 26.13
N ASN A 565 8.22 9.93 25.05
CA ASN A 565 8.70 8.63 24.59
C ASN A 565 9.70 8.67 23.43
N THR A 566 9.85 9.79 22.73
CA THR A 566 10.68 9.84 21.50
C THR A 566 11.82 10.85 21.57
N GLY A 567 11.79 11.81 22.50
CA GLY A 567 12.82 12.85 22.61
C GLY A 567 12.94 13.74 21.36
N VAL A 568 12.07 13.56 20.37
CA VAL A 568 11.96 14.39 19.17
C VAL A 568 10.86 15.40 19.44
N SER A 569 11.21 16.68 19.50
CA SER A 569 10.22 17.75 19.41
C SER A 569 9.64 17.72 17.99
N ALA A 570 8.50 17.07 17.80
CA ALA A 570 7.69 17.35 16.64
C ALA A 570 7.11 18.75 16.86
N ASP A 571 7.59 19.74 16.14
CA ASP A 571 6.92 21.03 16.07
C ASP A 571 5.46 20.75 15.66
N SER A 572 4.54 20.89 16.61
CA SER A 572 3.11 20.80 16.34
C SER A 572 2.72 22.07 15.61
N TYR A 573 2.84 22.03 14.30
CA TYR A 573 2.47 23.14 13.43
C TYR A 573 0.94 23.31 13.45
N ARG A 574 0.45 24.10 14.41
CA ARG A 574 -0.97 24.46 14.55
C ARG A 574 -1.43 25.21 13.30
N PRO A 575 -2.29 24.64 12.44
CA PRO A 575 -2.50 25.20 11.13
C PRO A 575 -3.51 26.35 11.16
N TRP A 576 -3.11 27.51 10.69
CA TRP A 576 -4.02 28.61 10.39
C TRP A 576 -4.89 28.26 9.17
N ARG A 577 -6.14 28.72 9.19
CA ARG A 577 -7.08 28.74 8.06
C ARG A 577 -7.50 30.16 7.77
N PHE A 578 -7.65 30.51 6.50
CA PHE A 578 -8.21 31.79 6.11
C PHE A 578 -9.45 31.64 5.24
N ASN A 579 -10.30 32.65 5.21
CA ASN A 579 -11.41 32.76 4.29
C ASN A 579 -11.64 34.23 3.91
N ILE A 580 -11.86 34.48 2.62
CA ILE A 580 -12.25 35.81 2.12
C ILE A 580 -13.78 35.91 2.20
N THR A 581 -14.25 37.00 2.81
CA THR A 581 -15.68 37.29 2.90
C THR A 581 -16.31 37.50 1.53
N GLU A 582 -17.61 37.25 1.40
CA GLU A 582 -18.28 37.15 0.10
C GLU A 582 -18.31 38.45 -0.69
N ASN A 583 -18.15 39.60 -0.01
CA ASN A 583 -18.02 40.92 -0.63
C ASN A 583 -16.56 41.31 -0.94
N GLY A 584 -15.59 40.46 -0.63
CA GLY A 584 -14.16 40.72 -0.85
C GLY A 584 -13.56 41.82 0.03
N LYS A 585 -14.24 42.27 1.09
CA LYS A 585 -13.77 43.41 1.92
C LYS A 585 -12.96 42.98 3.14
N LYS A 586 -13.15 41.77 3.64
CA LYS A 586 -12.45 41.25 4.81
C LYS A 586 -11.80 39.91 4.54
N ILE A 587 -10.67 39.68 5.19
CA ILE A 587 -10.03 38.38 5.32
C ILE A 587 -10.10 37.94 6.79
N VAL A 588 -10.68 36.76 7.00
CA VAL A 588 -10.79 36.12 8.32
C VAL A 588 -9.73 35.02 8.37
N MET A 589 -8.93 35.00 9.43
CA MET A 589 -7.91 33.98 9.67
C MET A 589 -8.06 33.42 11.07
N LEU A 590 -8.00 32.11 11.23
CA LEU A 590 -8.25 31.45 12.50
C LEU A 590 -7.33 30.23 12.64
N SER A 591 -6.74 30.08 13.82
CA SER A 591 -6.11 28.85 14.32
C SER A 591 -6.99 28.24 15.41
N ASN A 592 -6.51 27.23 16.11
CA ASN A 592 -7.23 26.65 17.23
C ASN A 592 -7.14 27.48 18.53
N PHE A 593 -6.35 28.56 18.55
CA PHE A 593 -6.13 29.39 19.74
C PHE A 593 -6.42 30.88 19.51
N GLU A 594 -6.36 31.36 18.27
CA GLU A 594 -6.53 32.77 17.95
C GLU A 594 -7.28 32.95 16.62
N LEU A 595 -8.06 34.02 16.54
CA LEU A 595 -8.73 34.51 15.36
C LEU A 595 -8.29 35.95 15.10
N VAL A 596 -7.97 36.26 13.85
CA VAL A 596 -7.70 37.62 13.38
C VAL A 596 -8.54 37.94 12.14
N VAL A 597 -9.09 39.15 12.09
CA VAL A 597 -9.80 39.68 10.92
C VAL A 597 -9.14 40.96 10.49
N TYR A 598 -8.88 41.09 9.19
CA TYR A 598 -8.41 42.33 8.58
C TYR A 598 -9.45 42.90 7.64
N ASP A 599 -9.51 44.22 7.60
CA ASP A 599 -10.06 44.95 6.47
C ASP A 599 -9.02 44.91 5.34
N ILE A 600 -9.41 44.45 4.16
CA ILE A 600 -8.53 44.36 3.00
C ILE A 600 -8.06 45.76 2.55
N ALA A 601 -8.89 46.79 2.75
CA ALA A 601 -8.51 48.18 2.48
C ALA A 601 -7.53 48.75 3.52
N ASN A 602 -7.46 48.18 4.72
CA ASN A 602 -6.54 48.60 5.78
C ASN A 602 -5.73 47.43 6.36
N PRO A 603 -4.69 46.97 5.63
CA PRO A 603 -3.93 45.79 5.99
C PRO A 603 -2.92 45.98 7.13
N SER A 604 -2.78 47.21 7.65
CA SER A 604 -1.75 47.56 8.63
C SER A 604 -1.94 46.90 9.99
N LYS A 605 -3.20 46.71 10.41
CA LYS A 605 -3.58 46.13 11.70
C LYS A 605 -4.90 45.37 11.59
N PRO A 606 -5.08 44.28 12.35
CA PRO A 606 -6.34 43.57 12.38
C PRO A 606 -7.42 44.44 13.02
N ILE A 607 -8.64 44.37 12.47
CA ILE A 607 -9.84 44.99 13.06
C ILE A 607 -10.38 44.16 14.24
N ILE A 608 -10.10 42.85 14.25
CA ILE A 608 -10.42 41.93 15.33
C ILE A 608 -9.20 41.04 15.54
N LYS A 609 -8.72 40.94 16.77
CA LYS A 609 -7.75 39.93 17.22
C LYS A 609 -8.28 39.36 18.53
N GLN A 610 -8.65 38.09 18.52
CA GLN A 610 -9.39 37.45 19.61
C GLN A 610 -8.80 36.08 19.92
N ARG A 611 -8.66 35.77 21.21
CA ARG A 611 -8.34 34.42 21.68
C ARG A 611 -9.57 33.52 21.64
N LEU A 612 -9.38 32.29 21.16
CA LEU A 612 -10.42 31.28 21.09
C LEU A 612 -10.48 30.44 22.39
N PRO A 613 -11.56 29.68 22.62
CA PRO A 613 -11.72 28.84 23.82
C PRO A 613 -10.51 27.93 24.04
N LYS A 614 -10.03 27.83 25.29
CA LYS A 614 -8.85 27.03 25.64
C LYS A 614 -9.03 25.54 25.34
N GLU A 615 -10.24 25.02 25.46
CA GLU A 615 -10.58 23.65 25.06
C GLU A 615 -10.26 23.31 23.59
N TRP A 616 -10.02 24.31 22.72
CA TRP A 616 -9.60 24.09 21.33
C TRP A 616 -8.09 23.90 21.16
N ASP A 617 -7.27 24.11 22.21
CA ASP A 617 -5.80 24.09 22.12
C ASP A 617 -5.21 22.76 21.61
N GLU A 618 -5.93 21.65 21.77
CA GLU A 618 -5.53 20.31 21.30
C GLU A 618 -6.10 19.93 19.92
N TRP A 619 -6.93 20.79 19.32
CA TRP A 619 -7.62 20.52 18.06
C TRP A 619 -6.91 21.19 16.88
N ASN A 620 -7.06 20.62 15.69
CA ASN A 620 -6.62 21.24 14.46
C ASN A 620 -7.80 21.78 13.67
N VAL A 621 -7.69 23.00 13.17
CA VAL A 621 -8.70 23.59 12.31
C VAL A 621 -8.55 23.02 10.91
N THR A 622 -9.57 22.30 10.45
CA THR A 622 -9.59 21.62 9.15
C THR A 622 -10.36 22.38 8.09
N ARG A 623 -11.26 23.30 8.46
CA ARG A 623 -11.98 24.15 7.51
C ARG A 623 -12.51 25.39 8.21
N LEU A 624 -12.47 26.52 7.51
CA LEU A 624 -13.07 27.80 7.90
C LEU A 624 -13.92 28.31 6.74
N LEU A 625 -15.19 28.62 7.01
CA LEU A 625 -16.08 29.29 6.09
C LEU A 625 -16.60 30.56 6.74
N SER A 626 -16.65 31.67 6.01
CA SER A 626 -17.33 32.88 6.43
C SER A 626 -18.63 33.05 5.63
N VAL A 627 -19.68 33.47 6.32
CA VAL A 627 -20.96 33.81 5.70
C VAL A 627 -21.46 35.16 6.23
N ASN A 628 -22.38 35.79 5.48
CA ASN A 628 -22.94 37.10 5.80
C ASN A 628 -21.83 38.16 5.96
N ASN A 629 -20.86 38.19 5.05
CA ASN A 629 -19.71 39.12 5.07
C ASN A 629 -18.86 39.00 6.34
N GLY A 630 -18.72 37.77 6.84
CA GLY A 630 -17.96 37.47 8.05
C GLY A 630 -18.72 37.72 9.35
N GLN A 631 -20.02 38.02 9.32
CA GLN A 631 -20.82 38.08 10.55
C GLN A 631 -20.96 36.70 11.20
N ARG A 632 -20.98 35.62 10.41
CA ARG A 632 -21.01 34.25 10.90
C ARG A 632 -19.86 33.44 10.32
N LEU A 633 -19.30 32.57 11.14
CA LEU A 633 -18.22 31.67 10.74
C LEU A 633 -18.62 30.23 11.06
N PHE A 634 -18.30 29.31 10.16
CA PHE A 634 -18.34 27.88 10.44
C PHE A 634 -16.92 27.35 10.53
N VAL A 635 -16.63 26.61 11.58
CA VAL A 635 -15.30 26.06 11.85
C VAL A 635 -15.41 24.56 12.06
N ALA A 636 -14.66 23.80 11.26
CA ALA A 636 -14.47 22.37 11.48
C ALA A 636 -13.13 22.14 12.20
N LEU A 637 -13.17 21.35 13.26
CA LEU A 637 -12.02 21.01 14.10
C LEU A 637 -11.87 19.50 14.21
N ALA A 638 -10.64 18.99 14.20
CA ALA A 638 -10.36 17.56 14.37
C ALA A 638 -9.03 17.28 15.07
N LYS A 639 -8.97 16.19 15.87
CA LYS A 639 -7.73 15.72 16.52
C LYS A 639 -6.95 14.78 15.62
N SER A 640 -5.62 14.91 15.60
CA SER A 640 -4.72 13.99 14.91
C SER A 640 -4.15 12.97 15.90
N GLU A 641 -4.91 11.95 16.28
CA GLU A 641 -4.42 10.83 17.10
C GLU A 641 -3.73 9.72 16.24
N GLN A 642 -3.31 8.62 16.88
CA GLN A 642 -2.72 7.46 16.22
C GLN A 642 -3.64 6.91 15.11
N TYR A 643 -3.03 6.55 13.98
CA TYR A 643 -3.69 6.05 12.78
C TYR A 643 -4.72 4.96 13.11
N GLY A 644 -5.98 5.17 12.73
CA GLY A 644 -7.04 4.18 12.87
C GLY A 644 -7.47 3.86 14.30
N LYS A 645 -6.99 4.54 15.34
CA LYS A 645 -7.41 4.21 16.73
C LYS A 645 -8.59 5.03 17.22
N ASN A 646 -8.52 6.36 17.11
CA ASN A 646 -9.57 7.27 17.54
C ASN A 646 -9.71 8.42 16.56
N TYR A 647 -10.88 8.55 15.95
CA TYR A 647 -11.21 9.70 15.10
C TYR A 647 -12.17 10.62 15.87
N GLN A 648 -11.77 11.87 16.06
CA GLN A 648 -12.57 12.89 16.76
C GLN A 648 -12.56 14.19 15.96
N GLY A 649 -13.75 14.75 15.74
CA GLY A 649 -13.93 16.04 15.08
C GLY A 649 -15.25 16.68 15.45
N PHE A 650 -15.39 17.99 15.34
CA PHE A 650 -16.68 18.65 15.52
C PHE A 650 -16.76 19.92 14.67
N VAL A 651 -17.98 20.42 14.51
CA VAL A 651 -18.27 21.66 13.80
C VAL A 651 -18.93 22.64 14.74
N THR A 652 -18.61 23.92 14.59
CA THR A 652 -19.17 25.00 15.40
C THR A 652 -19.49 26.23 14.54
N GLU A 653 -20.57 26.92 14.90
CA GLU A 653 -20.97 28.22 14.33
C GLU A 653 -20.57 29.34 15.31
N LEU A 654 -19.81 30.32 14.84
CA LEU A 654 -19.49 31.54 15.58
C LEU A 654 -20.26 32.72 14.98
N LEU A 655 -20.78 33.59 15.84
CA LEU A 655 -21.47 34.83 15.47
C LEU A 655 -20.68 36.04 15.99
N LEU A 656 -20.50 37.05 15.14
CA LEU A 656 -19.91 38.33 15.52
C LEU A 656 -20.94 39.16 16.30
N VAL A 657 -20.70 39.35 17.60
CA VAL A 657 -21.52 40.17 18.50
C VAL A 657 -20.59 41.16 19.21
N ASN A 658 -20.88 42.46 19.15
CA ASN A 658 -20.07 43.51 19.79
C ASN A 658 -18.56 43.38 19.50
N ASN A 659 -18.21 43.22 18.22
CA ASN A 659 -16.83 43.05 17.72
C ASN A 659 -16.08 41.81 18.25
N THR A 660 -16.81 40.82 18.78
CA THR A 660 -16.28 39.57 19.31
C THR A 660 -17.03 38.38 18.71
N TYR A 661 -16.32 37.34 18.25
CA TYR A 661 -16.94 36.11 17.80
C TYR A 661 -17.30 35.22 18.99
N GLN A 662 -18.59 34.89 19.12
CA GLN A 662 -19.12 34.00 20.15
C GLN A 662 -19.57 32.68 19.53
N VAL A 663 -19.27 31.57 20.19
CA VAL A 663 -19.80 30.26 19.78
C VAL A 663 -21.31 30.25 20.02
N THR A 664 -22.08 30.11 18.96
CA THR A 664 -23.56 30.10 19.01
C THR A 664 -24.16 28.73 18.82
N THR A 665 -23.46 27.82 18.15
CA THR A 665 -23.92 26.43 18.00
C THR A 665 -22.72 25.51 17.98
N ASN A 666 -22.75 24.50 18.84
CA ASN A 666 -21.89 23.33 18.74
C ASN A 666 -22.70 22.22 18.09
N PHE A 667 -22.35 21.81 16.87
CA PHE A 667 -23.12 20.79 16.16
C PHE A 667 -23.04 19.42 16.86
N ALA A 668 -21.99 19.18 17.66
CA ALA A 668 -21.84 17.94 18.43
C ALA A 668 -22.83 17.80 19.60
N THR A 669 -23.62 18.83 19.91
CA THR A 669 -24.64 18.80 20.98
C THR A 669 -26.07 18.78 20.44
N LEU A 670 -26.26 18.72 19.12
CA LEU A 670 -27.60 18.71 18.50
C LEU A 670 -28.24 17.31 18.57
N PRO A 671 -29.57 17.18 18.67
CA PRO A 671 -30.25 15.90 18.59
C PRO A 671 -29.85 15.11 17.34
N ASP A 672 -29.67 13.79 17.48
CA ASP A 672 -29.16 12.86 16.44
C ASP A 672 -27.71 13.07 15.98
N SER A 673 -26.94 13.88 16.71
CA SER A 673 -25.49 13.96 16.56
C SER A 673 -24.83 12.69 17.11
N ASN A 674 -24.96 11.55 16.41
CA ASN A 674 -24.07 10.41 16.66
C ASN A 674 -22.63 10.93 16.62
N LYS A 675 -21.96 11.00 17.79
CA LYS A 675 -20.61 11.54 18.05
C LYS A 675 -19.97 12.04 16.77
N MET A 676 -20.30 13.29 16.41
CA MET A 676 -19.86 13.86 15.14
C MET A 676 -18.36 13.66 15.03
N SER A 677 -17.92 13.32 13.83
CA SER A 677 -16.55 13.57 13.47
C SER A 677 -16.58 14.41 12.21
N GLY A 678 -16.83 15.70 12.38
CA GLY A 678 -16.78 16.65 11.27
C GLY A 678 -15.33 16.92 10.91
N VAL A 679 -14.90 16.53 9.71
CA VAL A 679 -13.54 16.76 9.18
C VAL A 679 -13.50 17.90 8.17
N ASP A 680 -14.61 18.18 7.51
CA ASP A 680 -14.72 19.20 6.48
C ASP A 680 -16.18 19.66 6.37
N ILE A 681 -16.39 20.87 5.83
CA ILE A 681 -17.70 21.52 5.74
C ILE A 681 -17.83 22.31 4.44
N ALA A 682 -19.07 22.40 3.95
CA ALA A 682 -19.48 23.27 2.86
C ALA A 682 -20.83 23.91 3.19
N THR A 683 -21.05 25.14 2.75
CA THR A 683 -22.30 25.88 3.01
C THR A 683 -22.71 26.66 1.76
N ASN A 684 -24.00 27.00 1.66
CA ASN A 684 -24.51 27.87 0.62
C ASN A 684 -24.25 29.36 0.97
N LEU A 685 -24.56 30.27 0.06
CA LEU A 685 -24.28 31.71 0.25
C LEU A 685 -25.00 32.30 1.48
N LYS A 686 -26.21 31.81 1.79
CA LYS A 686 -26.99 32.27 2.95
C LYS A 686 -26.48 31.70 4.27
N GLY A 687 -25.65 30.66 4.25
CA GLY A 687 -25.23 29.98 5.47
C GLY A 687 -26.38 29.37 6.27
N ASP A 688 -27.46 28.96 5.58
CA ASP A 688 -28.64 28.30 6.16
C ASP A 688 -28.73 26.82 5.75
N VAL A 689 -27.88 26.37 4.82
CA VAL A 689 -27.66 24.96 4.49
C VAL A 689 -26.19 24.62 4.76
N LEU A 690 -25.94 23.59 5.54
CA LEU A 690 -24.60 23.13 5.89
C LEU A 690 -24.46 21.65 5.57
N ALA A 691 -23.50 21.33 4.70
CA ALA A 691 -23.03 19.97 4.48
C ALA A 691 -21.84 19.71 5.41
N ILE A 692 -21.94 18.65 6.21
CA ILE A 692 -20.87 18.21 7.11
C ILE A 692 -20.34 16.87 6.61
N GLY A 693 -19.05 16.83 6.29
CA GLY A 693 -18.34 15.61 5.94
C GLY A 693 -17.95 14.88 7.21
N GLU A 694 -18.45 13.66 7.37
CA GLU A 694 -18.28 12.84 8.57
C GLU A 694 -17.81 11.44 8.23
N TYR A 695 -17.44 10.70 9.26
CA TYR A 695 -17.26 9.26 9.18
C TYR A 695 -18.24 8.55 10.12
N ILE A 696 -18.92 7.52 9.61
CA ILE A 696 -19.89 6.71 10.37
C ILE A 696 -19.47 5.23 10.41
N GLN A 697 -20.09 4.46 11.31
CA GLN A 697 -19.97 3.00 11.42
C GLN A 697 -18.51 2.51 11.64
N PRO A 698 -17.94 2.75 12.84
CA PRO A 698 -16.62 2.23 13.18
C PRO A 698 -16.63 0.69 13.21
N GLU A 699 -15.96 0.02 12.26
CA GLU A 699 -15.64 -1.42 12.32
C GLU A 699 -14.25 -1.57 12.94
N GLN A 700 -14.13 -2.31 14.05
CA GLN A 700 -12.82 -2.72 14.53
C GLN A 700 -12.27 -3.83 13.64
N ASN A 701 -11.12 -3.58 13.04
CA ASN A 701 -10.45 -4.55 12.20
C ASN A 701 -9.00 -4.71 12.61
N ASN A 702 -8.70 -5.89 13.14
CA ASN A 702 -7.38 -6.31 13.55
C ASN A 702 -6.78 -7.40 12.62
N THR A 703 -7.48 -7.75 11.54
CA THR A 703 -7.09 -8.84 10.63
C THR A 703 -6.39 -8.34 9.38
N ARG A 704 -6.70 -7.12 8.94
CA ARG A 704 -6.21 -6.54 7.68
C ARG A 704 -5.07 -5.54 7.88
N PHE A 705 -4.87 -5.04 9.11
CA PHE A 705 -3.93 -3.97 9.39
C PHE A 705 -2.86 -4.42 10.38
N HIS A 706 -1.61 -4.26 9.96
CA HIS A 706 -0.44 -4.63 10.75
C HIS A 706 0.52 -3.44 10.83
N ILE A 707 0.95 -3.08 12.05
CA ILE A 707 2.10 -2.20 12.24
C ILE A 707 3.26 -3.11 12.63
N LEU A 708 4.31 -3.09 11.82
CA LEU A 708 5.50 -3.93 12.05
C LEU A 708 5.12 -5.40 12.27
N ASN A 709 4.21 -5.92 11.44
CA ASN A 709 3.68 -7.29 11.49
C ASN A 709 2.91 -7.68 12.78
N THR A 710 2.63 -6.75 13.67
CA THR A 710 1.69 -6.95 14.77
C THR A 710 0.31 -6.54 14.31
N PRO A 711 -0.72 -7.40 14.42
CA PRO A 711 -2.09 -6.99 14.11
C PRO A 711 -2.44 -5.81 15.00
N VAL A 712 -2.78 -4.71 14.36
CA VAL A 712 -3.23 -3.51 15.06
C VAL A 712 -4.73 -3.40 14.90
N GLU A 713 -5.39 -3.16 16.02
CA GLU A 713 -6.80 -2.84 16.01
C GLU A 713 -6.96 -1.47 15.34
N VAL A 714 -7.60 -1.50 14.18
CA VAL A 714 -7.89 -0.31 13.38
C VAL A 714 -9.40 -0.18 13.26
N THR A 715 -9.90 0.95 13.76
CA THR A 715 -11.22 1.48 13.48
C THR A 715 -11.28 1.91 12.02
N ILE A 716 -12.03 1.16 11.22
CA ILE A 716 -12.42 1.54 9.87
C ILE A 716 -13.69 2.34 9.98
N ALA A 717 -13.76 3.48 9.29
CA ALA A 717 -14.98 4.28 9.25
C ALA A 717 -15.37 4.61 7.82
N HIS A 718 -16.68 4.75 7.58
CA HIS A 718 -17.25 5.01 6.27
C HIS A 718 -17.51 6.51 6.08
N PRO A 719 -16.93 7.16 5.05
CA PRO A 719 -17.14 8.57 4.79
C PRO A 719 -18.58 8.83 4.34
N VAL A 720 -19.21 9.85 4.89
CA VAL A 720 -20.56 10.30 4.52
C VAL A 720 -20.64 11.82 4.53
N ILE A 721 -21.65 12.36 3.86
CA ILE A 721 -22.04 13.76 3.98
C ILE A 721 -23.43 13.80 4.61
N LYS A 722 -23.56 14.53 5.72
CA LYS A 722 -24.85 14.85 6.34
C LYS A 722 -25.23 16.29 6.04
N LEU A 723 -26.52 16.51 5.78
CA LEU A 723 -27.05 17.85 5.51
C LEU A 723 -27.79 18.39 6.72
N TRP A 724 -27.58 19.66 7.00
CA TRP A 724 -28.22 20.43 8.06
C TRP A 724 -28.84 21.68 7.46
N LYS A 725 -30.02 22.05 7.95
CA LYS A 725 -30.72 23.27 7.54
C LYS A 725 -31.07 24.09 8.77
N LYS A 726 -30.84 25.39 8.70
CA LYS A 726 -31.21 26.35 9.73
C LYS A 726 -32.66 26.77 9.54
N THR A 727 -33.49 26.53 10.54
CA THR A 727 -34.90 26.91 10.59
C THR A 727 -35.13 27.95 11.68
N ALA A 728 -36.37 28.42 11.84
CA ALA A 728 -36.73 29.31 12.95
C ALA A 728 -36.48 28.68 14.34
N GLN A 729 -36.49 27.35 14.41
CA GLN A 729 -36.23 26.57 15.62
C GLN A 729 -34.75 26.24 15.84
N GLY A 730 -33.84 26.73 14.97
CA GLY A 730 -32.42 26.46 15.02
C GLY A 730 -31.95 25.47 13.95
N TRP A 731 -30.78 24.85 14.17
CA TRP A 731 -30.23 23.88 13.23
C TRP A 731 -30.93 22.53 13.35
N GLN A 732 -31.41 22.01 12.23
CA GLN A 732 -32.05 20.70 12.15
C GLN A 732 -31.35 19.83 11.10
N ALA A 733 -31.16 18.55 11.42
CA ALA A 733 -30.72 17.58 10.45
C ALA A 733 -31.78 17.46 9.36
N VAL A 734 -31.36 17.47 8.10
CA VAL A 734 -32.26 17.30 6.96
C VAL A 734 -32.71 15.84 6.92
N ARG A 735 -34.02 15.61 6.86
CA ARG A 735 -34.62 14.27 6.92
C ARG A 735 -35.41 13.97 5.65
N LEU A 736 -35.38 12.70 5.25
CA LEU A 736 -36.21 12.13 4.18
C LEU A 736 -37.67 12.00 4.65
N PRO A 737 -38.65 11.83 3.73
CA PRO A 737 -40.06 11.65 4.10
C PRO A 737 -40.35 10.49 5.06
N ASN A 738 -39.45 9.50 5.14
CA ASN A 738 -39.52 8.38 6.07
C ASN A 738 -38.80 8.63 7.40
N ASP A 739 -38.56 9.90 7.74
CA ASP A 739 -37.91 10.38 8.96
C ASP A 739 -36.42 9.99 9.12
N GLN A 740 -35.78 9.45 8.09
CA GLN A 740 -34.34 9.17 8.12
C GLN A 740 -33.49 10.41 7.81
N ILE A 741 -32.40 10.61 8.55
CA ILE A 741 -31.44 11.70 8.26
C ILE A 741 -30.78 11.46 6.90
N VAL A 742 -30.81 12.48 6.04
CA VAL A 742 -30.15 12.47 4.73
C VAL A 742 -28.67 12.27 4.93
N THR A 743 -28.23 11.06 4.62
CA THR A 743 -26.84 10.62 4.70
C THR A 743 -26.42 10.17 3.31
N LEU A 744 -25.59 10.97 2.66
CA LEU A 744 -25.07 10.64 1.35
C LEU A 744 -23.86 9.71 1.54
N LYS A 745 -24.12 8.43 1.36
CA LYS A 745 -23.07 7.40 1.27
C LYS A 745 -22.47 7.42 -0.12
N GLN A 746 -21.15 7.31 -0.20
CA GLN A 746 -20.50 7.11 -1.47
C GLN A 746 -20.77 5.66 -1.95
N ASN A 747 -21.30 5.49 -3.17
CA ASN A 747 -21.91 4.27 -3.71
C ASN A 747 -21.29 2.93 -3.27
N GLU A 748 -22.18 1.97 -2.99
CA GLU A 748 -21.98 0.55 -2.64
C GLU A 748 -21.31 -0.30 -3.75
N LEU A 749 -20.08 0.03 -4.15
CA LEU A 749 -19.23 -0.87 -4.93
C LEU A 749 -17.87 -1.03 -4.25
N SER A 750 -17.77 -2.13 -3.49
CA SER A 750 -16.63 -2.63 -2.71
C SER A 750 -16.47 -1.99 -1.32
N PRO A 751 -16.37 -2.79 -0.23
CA PRO A 751 -16.09 -2.29 1.12
C PRO A 751 -14.63 -1.87 1.17
N ASP A 752 -14.34 -0.69 0.65
CA ASP A 752 -12.99 -0.17 0.55
C ASP A 752 -12.64 0.57 1.85
N LYS A 753 -12.42 -0.25 2.89
CA LYS A 753 -11.98 0.09 4.25
C LYS A 753 -11.01 1.28 4.25
N VAL A 754 -11.43 2.43 4.78
CA VAL A 754 -10.58 3.61 4.96
C VAL A 754 -9.91 3.51 6.33
N VAL A 755 -8.58 3.59 6.36
CA VAL A 755 -7.86 3.73 7.62
C VAL A 755 -7.66 5.21 7.89
N THR A 756 -8.32 5.72 8.92
CA THR A 756 -8.40 7.15 9.15
C THR A 756 -7.15 7.68 9.86
N LYS A 757 -6.40 8.58 9.21
CA LYS A 757 -5.65 9.65 9.89
C LYS A 757 -6.39 10.96 9.64
N VAL A 758 -6.58 11.78 10.67
CA VAL A 758 -6.81 13.21 10.43
C VAL A 758 -5.47 13.82 10.06
N PRO A 759 -5.29 14.36 8.85
CA PRO A 759 -4.04 15.01 8.51
C PRO A 759 -3.82 16.21 9.44
N ALA A 760 -2.67 16.27 10.12
CA ALA A 760 -2.26 17.45 10.90
C ALA A 760 -2.17 18.73 10.04
N ASN A 761 -2.01 18.58 8.72
CA ASN A 761 -2.11 19.66 7.72
C ASN A 761 -3.04 19.24 6.58
N ILE A 762 -3.99 20.10 6.18
CA ILE A 762 -4.84 19.90 4.99
C ILE A 762 -3.96 19.64 3.75
N SER A 763 -2.84 20.35 3.70
CA SER A 763 -1.84 20.40 2.64
C SER A 763 -1.03 19.11 2.47
N ARG A 764 -1.11 18.17 3.42
CA ARG A 764 -0.49 16.84 3.32
C ARG A 764 -1.38 15.85 2.55
N SER A 765 -1.80 16.19 1.34
CA SER A 765 -1.82 15.16 0.29
C SER A 765 -0.36 14.87 -0.04
N VAL A 766 0.29 14.03 0.78
CA VAL A 766 1.65 13.59 0.52
C VAL A 766 1.61 12.62 -0.65
N LEU A 767 1.75 13.17 -1.85
CA LEU A 767 2.45 12.43 -2.89
C LEU A 767 3.94 12.63 -2.63
N VAL A 768 4.55 11.68 -1.94
CA VAL A 768 6.01 11.56 -2.03
C VAL A 768 6.29 11.19 -3.48
N ALA A 769 6.73 12.15 -4.29
CA ALA A 769 7.53 11.87 -5.47
C ALA A 769 8.85 11.29 -4.97
N ASN A 770 8.85 10.01 -4.57
CA ASN A 770 10.09 9.32 -4.31
C ASN A 770 10.75 9.08 -5.66
N PHE A 771 11.89 9.73 -5.85
CA PHE A 771 12.80 9.46 -6.95
C PHE A 771 13.47 8.08 -6.85
N SER A 772 13.11 7.27 -5.84
CA SER A 772 13.29 5.84 -5.82
C SER A 772 12.00 5.15 -6.28
N SER A 773 12.10 4.40 -7.38
CA SER A 773 11.04 3.53 -7.85
C SER A 773 10.49 2.71 -6.67
N ASP A 774 9.18 2.85 -6.44
CA ASP A 774 8.33 2.07 -5.51
C ASP A 774 8.06 2.61 -4.09
N SER A 775 7.48 3.80 -4.01
CA SER A 775 6.46 4.03 -2.99
C SER A 775 5.07 3.98 -3.61
N LYS A 776 4.22 3.08 -3.08
CA LYS A 776 2.77 3.19 -3.19
C LYS A 776 2.41 4.66 -2.97
N VAL A 777 1.65 5.24 -3.89
CA VAL A 777 0.90 6.45 -3.58
C VAL A 777 -0.05 6.08 -2.44
N MET A 778 0.33 6.38 -1.19
CA MET A 778 -0.61 6.50 -0.07
C MET A 778 -1.18 7.92 -0.13
N GLY A 779 -2.00 8.17 -1.14
CA GLY A 779 -2.99 9.23 -1.07
C GLY A 779 -4.33 8.51 -0.97
N ASP A 780 -4.82 8.29 0.25
CA ASP A 780 -6.21 7.91 0.44
C ASP A 780 -7.09 9.11 0.05
N LEU A 781 -7.34 9.27 -1.25
CA LEU A 781 -8.44 10.09 -1.79
C LEU A 781 -9.77 9.38 -1.56
N ARG A 782 -10.00 8.93 -0.32
CA ARG A 782 -11.17 8.14 0.13
C ARG A 782 -12.04 8.91 1.12
N PHE A 783 -11.74 10.19 1.37
CA PHE A 783 -12.60 11.07 2.13
C PHE A 783 -13.17 12.12 1.18
N ASN A 784 -14.45 12.46 1.36
CA ASN A 784 -15.12 13.54 0.63
C ASN A 784 -14.46 14.88 1.02
N ARG A 785 -13.28 15.19 0.47
CA ARG A 785 -12.72 16.55 0.51
C ARG A 785 -13.19 17.27 -0.74
N GLN A 786 -13.32 18.59 -0.64
CA GLN A 786 -13.79 19.44 -1.73
C GLN A 786 -15.23 19.14 -2.18
N PHE A 787 -16.08 18.61 -1.29
CA PHE A 787 -17.53 18.69 -1.55
C PHE A 787 -17.97 20.14 -1.47
N MET A 788 -18.93 20.51 -2.29
CA MET A 788 -19.36 21.91 -2.48
C MET A 788 -20.86 21.98 -2.62
N LEU A 789 -21.45 23.01 -2.04
CA LEU A 789 -22.83 23.41 -2.30
C LEU A 789 -22.84 24.54 -3.32
N SER A 790 -23.86 24.59 -4.17
CA SER A 790 -24.18 25.76 -4.98
C SER A 790 -24.46 26.96 -4.06
N LYS A 791 -24.39 28.19 -4.59
CA LYS A 791 -24.70 29.39 -3.81
C LYS A 791 -26.14 29.39 -3.28
N SER A 792 -27.08 28.82 -4.04
CA SER A 792 -28.47 28.56 -3.62
C SER A 792 -28.56 27.47 -2.55
N GLY A 793 -27.70 26.45 -2.62
CA GLY A 793 -27.70 25.31 -1.71
C GLY A 793 -28.56 24.13 -2.18
N ASP A 794 -29.08 24.20 -3.40
CA ASP A 794 -29.93 23.19 -4.05
C ASP A 794 -29.14 22.15 -4.87
N VAL A 795 -27.82 22.32 -5.01
CA VAL A 795 -26.95 21.35 -5.69
C VAL A 795 -25.75 21.06 -4.80
N LEU A 796 -25.44 19.78 -4.62
CA LEU A 796 -24.27 19.31 -3.89
C LEU A 796 -23.37 18.46 -4.79
N LEU A 797 -22.12 18.87 -4.93
CA LEU A 797 -21.03 18.04 -5.44
C LEU A 797 -20.44 17.25 -4.27
N SER A 798 -20.40 15.91 -4.35
CA SER A 798 -19.96 15.03 -3.26
C SER A 798 -18.44 15.06 -2.97
N GLY A 799 -17.68 15.86 -3.71
CA GLY A 799 -16.22 15.76 -3.77
C GLY A 799 -15.75 14.61 -4.66
N ILE A 800 -14.43 14.48 -4.82
CA ILE A 800 -13.81 13.45 -5.65
C ILE A 800 -13.31 12.29 -4.78
N THR A 801 -13.68 11.08 -5.17
CA THR A 801 -12.99 9.87 -4.73
C THR A 801 -12.16 9.31 -5.86
N ALA A 802 -10.92 8.97 -5.56
CA ALA A 802 -10.02 8.40 -6.55
C ALA A 802 -9.35 7.14 -6.05
N SER A 803 -9.28 6.15 -6.93
CA SER A 803 -8.54 4.92 -6.71
C SER A 803 -7.45 4.79 -7.76
N LYS A 804 -6.21 4.56 -7.31
CA LYS A 804 -5.08 4.28 -8.19
C LYS A 804 -4.79 2.79 -8.16
N ARG A 805 -4.87 2.14 -9.33
CA ARG A 805 -4.26 0.82 -9.56
C ARG A 805 -2.96 0.99 -10.36
N ARG A 806 -2.20 -0.08 -10.54
CA ARG A 806 -0.90 -0.01 -11.27
C ARG A 806 -1.05 0.55 -12.68
N ASP A 807 -2.17 0.25 -13.34
CA ASP A 807 -2.34 0.49 -14.79
C ASP A 807 -3.33 1.61 -15.11
N TYR A 808 -4.14 2.07 -14.15
CA TYR A 808 -5.08 3.16 -14.37
C TYR A 808 -5.47 3.83 -13.06
N ILE A 809 -6.04 5.02 -13.19
CA ILE A 809 -6.60 5.79 -12.08
C ILE A 809 -8.05 6.05 -12.38
N LYS A 810 -8.91 5.70 -11.44
CA LYS A 810 -10.35 5.90 -11.54
C LYS A 810 -10.77 6.97 -10.55
N ALA A 811 -11.32 8.09 -11.02
CA ALA A 811 -11.93 9.10 -10.16
C ALA A 811 -13.44 9.14 -10.37
N LYS A 812 -14.15 9.34 -9.26
CA LYS A 812 -15.59 9.41 -9.17
C LYS A 812 -16.01 10.66 -8.41
N ALA A 813 -17.03 11.36 -8.90
CA ALA A 813 -17.73 12.39 -8.16
C ALA A 813 -19.22 12.31 -8.47
N SER A 814 -20.06 12.54 -7.47
CA SER A 814 -21.51 12.48 -7.60
C SER A 814 -22.11 13.87 -7.39
N ILE A 815 -23.17 14.19 -8.12
CA ILE A 815 -23.86 15.46 -8.07
C ILE A 815 -25.29 15.17 -7.63
N PHE A 816 -25.73 15.83 -6.57
CA PHE A 816 -27.06 15.67 -5.98
C PHE A 816 -27.85 16.97 -6.12
N LYS A 817 -29.11 16.86 -6.54
CA LYS A 817 -30.10 17.94 -6.43
C LYS A 817 -30.83 17.80 -5.10
N LEU A 818 -30.94 18.92 -4.38
CA LEU A 818 -31.49 19.02 -3.03
C LEU A 818 -32.77 19.86 -3.08
N ASN A 819 -33.93 19.20 -3.05
CA ASN A 819 -35.22 19.86 -2.92
C ASN A 819 -35.71 19.79 -1.48
N PHE A 820 -35.44 20.85 -0.72
CA PHE A 820 -35.84 20.93 0.69
C PHE A 820 -37.33 21.22 0.92
N LEU A 821 -38.11 21.55 -0.12
CA LEU A 821 -39.56 21.75 0.01
C LEU A 821 -40.29 20.41 -0.05
N GLU A 822 -39.86 19.55 -0.98
CA GLU A 822 -40.44 18.22 -1.19
C GLU A 822 -39.72 17.12 -0.41
N ASN A 823 -38.66 17.47 0.34
CA ASN A 823 -37.71 16.53 0.96
C ASN A 823 -37.17 15.50 -0.04
N GLU A 824 -36.98 15.92 -1.29
CA GLU A 824 -36.51 15.08 -2.39
C GLU A 824 -35.02 15.32 -2.64
N PHE A 825 -34.25 14.24 -2.74
CA PHE A 825 -32.81 14.28 -2.95
C PHE A 825 -32.45 13.30 -4.05
N LEU A 826 -32.05 13.85 -5.20
CA LEU A 826 -31.85 13.07 -6.42
C LEU A 826 -30.37 13.07 -6.80
N LEU A 827 -29.82 11.88 -7.09
CA LEU A 827 -28.55 11.77 -7.79
C LEU A 827 -28.76 12.29 -9.22
N ALA A 828 -28.37 13.54 -9.46
CA ALA A 828 -28.48 14.16 -10.77
C ALA A 828 -27.44 13.62 -11.75
N ALA A 829 -26.24 13.29 -11.26
CA ALA A 829 -25.17 12.77 -12.12
C ALA A 829 -24.06 12.05 -11.36
N GLU A 830 -23.34 11.16 -12.06
CA GLU A 830 -22.07 10.61 -11.60
C GLU A 830 -20.99 10.82 -12.68
N LEU A 831 -19.90 11.47 -12.28
CA LEU A 831 -18.68 11.59 -13.05
C LEU A 831 -17.83 10.37 -12.76
N ASP A 832 -17.76 9.41 -13.68
CA ASP A 832 -16.85 8.26 -13.57
C ASP A 832 -15.84 8.31 -14.71
N LYS A 833 -14.58 8.57 -14.36
CA LYS A 833 -13.49 8.80 -15.31
C LYS A 833 -12.28 7.97 -14.97
N THR A 834 -11.73 7.32 -15.98
CA THR A 834 -10.55 6.48 -15.87
C THR A 834 -9.43 7.05 -16.72
N TYR A 835 -8.32 7.38 -16.07
CA TYR A 835 -7.08 7.78 -16.71
C TYR A 835 -6.14 6.57 -16.81
N ASP A 836 -5.82 6.14 -18.03
CA ASP A 836 -4.88 5.06 -18.32
C ASP A 836 -3.54 5.67 -18.81
N PRO A 837 -2.47 5.62 -17.98
CA PRO A 837 -1.19 6.19 -18.36
C PRO A 837 -0.46 5.42 -19.46
N ILE A 838 -0.76 4.12 -19.64
CA ILE A 838 -0.05 3.21 -20.55
C ILE A 838 -0.54 3.41 -21.98
N ASN A 839 -1.87 3.48 -22.18
CA ASN A 839 -2.46 3.62 -23.51
C ASN A 839 -2.31 5.02 -24.12
N GLN A 840 -2.05 6.06 -23.31
CA GLN A 840 -1.89 7.43 -23.79
C GLN A 840 -0.43 7.89 -23.97
N SER A 841 0.55 7.06 -23.58
CA SER A 841 1.97 7.36 -23.78
C SER A 841 2.51 6.54 -24.94
N ASN A 842 2.86 7.19 -26.05
CA ASN A 842 3.47 6.55 -27.23
C ASN A 842 4.91 6.05 -26.97
N SER A 843 5.36 5.90 -25.72
CA SER A 843 6.74 5.53 -25.39
C SER A 843 6.83 4.60 -24.16
N PRO A 844 7.36 3.36 -24.32
CA PRO A 844 7.41 2.35 -23.26
C PRO A 844 8.43 2.63 -22.13
N SER A 845 9.08 3.79 -22.12
CA SER A 845 10.11 4.18 -21.15
C SER A 845 9.67 5.21 -20.11
N ASN A 846 8.40 5.65 -20.15
CA ASN A 846 7.94 6.78 -19.35
C ASN A 846 7.22 6.31 -18.09
N THR A 847 7.69 6.72 -16.91
CA THR A 847 6.95 6.49 -15.65
C THR A 847 5.97 7.64 -15.47
N ALA A 848 4.67 7.35 -15.52
CA ALA A 848 3.63 8.33 -15.28
C ALA A 848 3.30 8.45 -13.78
N TYR A 849 3.35 9.66 -13.25
CA TYR A 849 2.95 10.01 -11.89
C TYR A 849 1.75 10.96 -11.97
N LEU A 850 0.54 10.49 -11.67
CA LEU A 850 -0.56 11.41 -11.42
C LEU A 850 -0.25 12.22 -10.16
N SER A 851 -0.42 13.53 -10.25
CA SER A 851 -0.17 14.39 -9.11
C SER A 851 -1.43 14.99 -8.50
N TYR A 852 -2.47 15.37 -9.27
CA TYR A 852 -3.63 16.06 -8.68
C TYR A 852 -4.95 15.83 -9.41
N LEU A 853 -6.02 15.71 -8.62
CA LEU A 853 -7.41 15.70 -9.03
C LEU A 853 -8.12 16.84 -8.31
N SER A 854 -8.95 17.59 -9.01
CA SER A 854 -9.75 18.67 -8.43
C SER A 854 -11.08 18.76 -9.13
N ALA A 855 -12.14 19.00 -8.37
CA ALA A 855 -13.47 19.25 -8.89
C ALA A 855 -14.01 20.53 -8.27
N SER A 856 -14.79 21.26 -9.06
CA SER A 856 -15.46 22.47 -8.59
C SER A 856 -16.85 22.58 -9.18
N LEU A 857 -17.75 23.15 -8.39
CA LEU A 857 -19.12 23.45 -8.77
C LEU A 857 -19.22 24.94 -9.13
N SER A 858 -19.88 25.22 -10.25
CA SER A 858 -20.30 26.58 -10.62
C SER A 858 -21.20 27.20 -9.54
N HIS A 859 -21.22 28.53 -9.49
CA HIS A 859 -21.99 29.26 -8.48
C HIS A 859 -23.49 28.96 -8.49
N ASP A 860 -24.07 28.77 -9.67
CA ASP A 860 -25.48 28.42 -9.89
C ASP A 860 -25.73 26.90 -9.82
N GLY A 861 -24.67 26.09 -9.75
CA GLY A 861 -24.76 24.63 -9.74
C GLY A 861 -25.08 24.00 -11.09
N SER A 862 -25.08 24.77 -12.19
CA SER A 862 -25.44 24.29 -13.53
C SER A 862 -24.29 23.58 -14.24
N GLN A 863 -23.05 23.79 -13.79
CA GLN A 863 -21.83 23.21 -14.34
C GLN A 863 -20.88 22.65 -13.27
N VAL A 864 -20.16 21.57 -13.61
CA VAL A 864 -19.06 21.01 -12.82
C VAL A 864 -17.80 20.91 -13.66
N ALA A 865 -16.69 21.38 -13.10
CA ALA A 865 -15.37 21.25 -13.70
C ALA A 865 -14.60 20.12 -12.99
N LEU A 866 -13.91 19.27 -13.76
CA LEU A 866 -13.07 18.17 -13.28
C LEU A 866 -11.68 18.25 -13.93
N GLY A 867 -10.64 18.43 -13.11
CA GLY A 867 -9.25 18.58 -13.54
C GLY A 867 -8.38 17.38 -13.20
N TRP A 868 -7.51 17.00 -14.13
CA TRP A 868 -6.53 15.92 -14.04
C TRP A 868 -5.14 16.44 -14.37
N PHE A 869 -4.17 16.16 -13.51
CA PHE A 869 -2.79 16.62 -13.68
C PHE A 869 -1.80 15.48 -13.53
N VAL A 870 -1.14 15.12 -14.64
CA VAL A 870 -0.27 13.94 -14.76
C VAL A 870 1.13 14.36 -15.16
N PHE A 871 2.12 13.76 -14.52
CA PHE A 871 3.54 13.96 -14.75
C PHE A 871 4.14 12.70 -15.36
N PHE A 872 5.20 12.86 -16.12
CA PHE A 872 5.94 11.76 -16.74
C PHE A 872 7.43 12.05 -16.64
N ASP A 873 8.20 11.06 -16.17
CA ASP A 873 9.63 11.05 -16.43
C ASP A 873 9.85 10.60 -17.87
N VAL A 874 10.57 11.40 -18.65
CA VAL A 874 10.95 11.05 -20.02
C VAL A 874 12.47 11.07 -20.12
N LEU A 875 13.05 9.93 -20.53
CA LEU A 875 14.48 9.86 -20.82
C LEU A 875 14.72 10.25 -22.28
N SER A 876 15.46 11.34 -22.50
CA SER A 876 15.90 11.71 -23.85
C SER A 876 16.87 10.65 -24.38
N LYS A 877 16.54 10.03 -25.51
CA LYS A 877 17.44 9.09 -26.19
C LYS A 877 18.69 9.77 -26.75
N SER A 878 18.61 11.04 -27.14
CA SER A 878 19.71 11.77 -27.78
C SER A 878 20.68 12.42 -26.80
N SER A 879 20.18 12.97 -25.69
CA SER A 879 20.98 13.78 -24.76
C SER A 879 21.32 13.08 -23.44
N LYS A 880 20.83 11.85 -23.21
CA LYS A 880 20.91 11.12 -21.91
C LYS A 880 20.37 11.90 -20.70
N THR A 881 19.78 13.07 -20.92
CA THR A 881 19.14 13.88 -19.88
C THR A 881 17.74 13.37 -19.61
N ARG A 882 17.36 13.37 -18.33
CA ARG A 882 15.98 13.18 -17.92
C ARG A 882 15.27 14.52 -17.99
N PHE A 883 14.12 14.53 -18.63
CA PHE A 883 13.23 15.68 -18.57
C PHE A 883 11.88 15.21 -18.07
N GLU A 884 11.23 16.08 -17.34
CA GLU A 884 9.92 15.80 -16.79
C GLU A 884 8.90 16.48 -17.72
N LYS A 885 7.82 15.75 -18.04
CA LYS A 885 6.73 16.25 -18.88
C LYS A 885 5.47 16.27 -18.03
N GLN A 886 4.71 17.35 -18.09
CA GLN A 886 3.41 17.46 -17.47
C GLN A 886 2.31 17.48 -18.55
N ARG A 887 1.21 16.80 -18.28
CA ARG A 887 -0.03 16.85 -19.05
C ARG A 887 -1.17 17.23 -18.12
N TYR A 888 -2.05 18.09 -18.62
CA TYR A 888 -3.30 18.40 -17.95
C TYR A 888 -4.49 18.10 -18.85
N GLN A 889 -5.61 17.75 -18.19
CA GLN A 889 -6.92 17.59 -18.81
C GLN A 889 -7.95 18.24 -17.88
N LEU A 890 -8.69 19.21 -18.39
CA LEU A 890 -9.79 19.86 -17.68
C LEU A 890 -11.07 19.59 -18.46
N GLU A 891 -12.06 19.02 -17.80
CA GLU A 891 -13.36 18.73 -18.37
C GLU A 891 -14.43 19.58 -17.69
N LEU A 892 -15.25 20.26 -18.48
CA LEU A 892 -16.44 20.97 -18.00
C LEU A 892 -17.69 20.22 -18.43
N LEU A 893 -18.61 20.04 -17.49
CA LEU A 893 -19.82 19.23 -17.64
C LEU A 893 -21.05 20.04 -17.23
N ASN A 894 -22.08 20.06 -18.09
CA ASN A 894 -23.35 20.73 -17.80
C ASN A 894 -24.29 19.80 -17.02
N VAL A 895 -24.69 20.20 -15.82
CA VAL A 895 -25.61 19.49 -14.91
C VAL A 895 -27.05 19.52 -15.42
N GLU A 896 -27.45 20.55 -16.17
CA GLU A 896 -28.82 20.69 -16.70
C GLU A 896 -29.13 19.79 -17.91
N ALA A 897 -28.12 19.51 -18.74
CA ALA A 897 -28.23 18.62 -19.92
C ALA A 897 -28.36 17.12 -19.54
N MET A 898 -28.51 16.82 -18.25
CA MET A 898 -28.62 15.47 -17.68
C MET A 898 -30.06 15.13 -17.26
N LYS A 899 -31.05 15.93 -17.72
CA LYS A 899 -32.49 15.76 -17.48
C LYS A 899 -33.18 14.79 -18.45
N GLU A 900 -32.50 14.31 -19.50
CA GLU A 900 -33.07 13.38 -20.50
C GLU A 900 -32.68 11.92 -20.25
#